data_AF-A0AAC9J1R3-F1
#
_entry.id   AF-A0AAC9J1R3-F1
#
_cell.length_a   1.000
_cell.length_b   1.000
_cell.length_c   1.000
_cell.angle_alpha   90.00
_cell.angle_beta   90.00
_cell.angle_gamma   90.00
#
_symmetry.space_group_name_H-M   'P 1'
#
loop_
_entity.id
_entity.type
_entity.pdbx_description
1 polymer ?
#
loop_
_entity_poly.entity_id
_entity_poly.type
_entity_poly.pdbx_seq_one_letter_code
_entity_poly.pdbx_strand_id
1 'polypeptide(L)'
;MKWRWKLGVMLFTVVFLATSFAGANGQQVYALDNGLAKTPPMGWNSWNYFRCYDVNEEVIKETADAMVESGMKDAGYEYVVIDDCWQALERDVNGNLQANPERFPSGIKALADYVHKLGLKLGIYAVPGTETCAMHWDDYPSGNIGSYGHEKQDAKQFEKWGVDYLKYDWCRADVTEGLEHIPAFEKMRDELQALDRPIIYGISEYGDTKPWEWAKPIANMWRTTSDIQANWGSLMTILDQQVGLYKYAGPGYWNDPDMLQVGNPGLSETENRAHFSLWSILAAPLMAGNDLRHMSTSTAEILSNKEVTAVNQDTIGLQGRKIRDDGDKEVWMRPLANGDRAIVLLNRGQKETEMSVNITDLGLPQSSSTYYIRDLWAHETTQSTGEIQASVPGHGVQMYRISPADPVEASENVQHVKTSDKQEVWIESLEDGSMLVTLLNRGDKEANVGIHTDELNMEKSGAYIVEDIWSKDKTAVANTIREKVQAYDITVLKVTPGTPEDAPPAIQQDLQVPEKIGEGETKEVSLTITNNGVVAANNVQVNLDVPNGWTVEPVSETGFATIPPSSENQSVEVTWNVTAPTKLSADTVTFNSAITFEYGKAGKSANAHTQATSEIIPAPPKTDSFLSDLPFYKDTINGWGPVERDRSVGGQEAGDGNTLTINGETFEKGLGVNSNSEVSYYIGGNFSTFTSAIGIDDEMVWEDGQEGDVVFEVWGDGKKLYDSGLVTGDMETKYIDVDITGVSVLKLVVTDGDDNNWFDHADWANAKIIATNNGADETAPELEVTMNGKLVQDQVSLSDTETIMFTWKATDEGSGIATTTASFAGKEYDKNKALPLAGKPGEHEFSVTAEDKAGNITKKTYQINVNTSPQAMRTHVERFDQAGAFQDTKNVRILQLHLTTIKQYLDKNNTAKTCKQLDSLGQLLDYLQAQEEMSDDAYRVLKSDTNYLLERLQ
;
A
#
# COMPACT_ATOMS: atom_id res chain seq x y z
N MET A 1 -53.62 30.15 46.10
CA MET A 1 -53.32 28.73 46.38
C MET A 1 -51.95 28.43 45.77
N LYS A 2 -51.04 27.85 46.56
CA LYS A 2 -49.64 27.38 46.33
C LYS A 2 -49.22 27.06 44.86
N TRP A 3 -47.99 27.19 44.33
CA TRP A 3 -46.66 27.72 44.72
C TRP A 3 -45.70 27.55 43.49
N ARG A 4 -44.68 28.43 43.35
CA ARG A 4 -43.29 28.22 42.80
C ARG A 4 -42.81 28.66 41.37
N TRP A 5 -41.82 29.58 41.41
CA TRP A 5 -40.47 29.66 40.75
C TRP A 5 -40.38 29.91 39.22
N LYS A 6 -39.45 30.70 38.65
CA LYS A 6 -38.41 31.67 39.10
C LYS A 6 -37.89 32.46 37.87
N LEU A 7 -37.58 33.75 38.11
CA LEU A 7 -36.64 34.72 37.49
C LEU A 7 -36.19 34.61 36.03
N GLY A 8 -36.39 35.73 35.31
CA GLY A 8 -35.53 36.23 34.22
C GLY A 8 -34.98 37.64 34.55
N VAL A 9 -34.33 38.28 33.54
CA VAL A 9 -33.70 39.64 33.48
C VAL A 9 -32.15 39.59 33.56
N MET A 10 -31.43 39.55 32.42
CA MET A 10 -30.88 40.64 31.56
C MET A 10 -29.61 41.34 32.11
N LEU A 11 -28.47 41.32 31.38
CA LEU A 11 -27.90 42.45 30.59
C LEU A 11 -26.47 42.15 30.01
N PHE A 12 -26.37 42.24 28.67
CA PHE A 12 -25.39 42.96 27.80
C PHE A 12 -23.84 42.92 27.95
N THR A 13 -23.21 42.51 26.82
CA THR A 13 -21.94 42.94 26.14
C THR A 13 -20.56 42.67 26.74
N VAL A 14 -19.71 41.90 26.02
CA VAL A 14 -18.49 42.34 25.27
C VAL A 14 -18.16 41.29 24.17
N VAL A 15 -17.54 41.77 23.09
CA VAL A 15 -17.38 41.23 21.72
C VAL A 15 -15.94 40.71 21.49
N PHE A 16 -15.84 39.62 20.69
CA PHE A 16 -14.70 39.09 19.89
C PHE A 16 -13.40 38.59 20.57
N LEU A 17 -13.13 37.28 20.44
CA LEU A 17 -12.23 36.69 19.42
C LEU A 17 -12.20 35.17 19.64
N ALA A 18 -12.83 34.40 18.74
CA ALA A 18 -12.58 32.96 18.62
C ALA A 18 -12.39 32.67 17.14
N THR A 19 -11.13 32.74 16.73
CA THR A 19 -10.63 32.24 15.46
C THR A 19 -10.86 30.75 15.36
N SER A 20 -11.39 30.35 14.22
CA SER A 20 -11.63 29.02 13.71
C SER A 20 -10.49 28.04 14.01
N PHE A 21 -10.78 27.02 14.82
CA PHE A 21 -10.17 25.70 14.70
C PHE A 21 -11.30 24.72 14.41
N ALA A 22 -11.81 24.77 13.17
CA ALA A 22 -12.45 23.60 12.60
C ALA A 22 -11.31 22.64 12.26
N GLY A 23 -11.02 21.72 13.17
CA GLY A 23 -10.18 20.58 12.87
C GLY A 23 -10.78 19.88 11.65
N ALA A 24 -9.98 19.68 10.61
CA ALA A 24 -10.29 18.77 9.54
C ALA A 24 -10.43 17.37 10.16
N ASN A 25 -11.65 17.00 10.53
CA ASN A 25 -12.01 15.60 10.66
C ASN A 25 -11.90 15.03 9.25
N GLY A 26 -10.85 14.27 8.99
CA GLY A 26 -10.81 13.39 7.83
C GLY A 26 -12.06 12.52 7.87
N GLN A 27 -12.98 12.76 6.95
CA GLN A 27 -14.16 11.93 6.77
C GLN A 27 -13.64 10.56 6.33
N GLN A 28 -13.78 9.55 7.18
CA GLN A 28 -13.50 8.18 6.79
C GLN A 28 -14.49 7.84 5.67
N VAL A 29 -13.98 7.68 4.44
CA VAL A 29 -14.80 7.34 3.27
C VAL A 29 -15.11 5.86 3.35
N TYR A 30 -16.34 5.51 3.69
CA TYR A 30 -16.82 4.13 3.72
C TYR A 30 -17.22 3.67 2.30
N ALA A 31 -17.03 2.39 1.99
CA ALA A 31 -17.52 1.82 0.73
C ALA A 31 -19.06 1.82 0.67
N LEU A 32 -19.62 1.67 -0.54
CA LEU A 32 -21.05 1.41 -0.72
C LEU A 32 -21.40 0.04 -0.10
N ASP A 33 -21.82 0.05 1.17
CA ASP A 33 -22.20 -1.15 1.90
C ASP A 33 -23.68 -1.48 1.65
N ASN A 34 -23.99 -1.92 0.42
CA ASN A 34 -25.32 -2.42 0.04
C ASN A 34 -25.42 -3.96 0.07
N GLY A 35 -24.35 -4.64 0.48
CA GLY A 35 -24.28 -6.10 0.58
C GLY A 35 -24.24 -6.85 -0.76
N LEU A 36 -24.15 -6.15 -1.89
CA LEU A 36 -24.09 -6.71 -3.24
C LEU A 36 -22.66 -6.78 -3.79
N ALA A 37 -22.49 -7.44 -4.94
CA ALA A 37 -21.21 -7.53 -5.67
C ALA A 37 -20.02 -7.96 -4.80
N LYS A 38 -20.23 -8.89 -3.85
CA LYS A 38 -19.17 -9.40 -2.96
C LYS A 38 -18.02 -10.08 -3.72
N THR A 39 -18.32 -10.60 -4.90
CA THR A 39 -17.39 -10.98 -5.96
C THR A 39 -17.74 -10.18 -7.23
N PRO A 40 -16.83 -10.09 -8.23
CA PRO A 40 -17.11 -9.37 -9.46
C PRO A 40 -18.37 -9.96 -10.15
N PRO A 41 -19.34 -9.14 -10.56
CA PRO A 41 -20.54 -9.67 -11.22
C PRO A 41 -20.24 -10.38 -12.53
N MET A 42 -20.98 -11.47 -12.78
CA MET A 42 -20.85 -12.28 -13.99
C MET A 42 -22.16 -12.35 -14.74
N GLY A 43 -22.13 -12.15 -16.05
CA GLY A 43 -23.36 -12.09 -16.83
C GLY A 43 -23.11 -11.85 -18.31
N TRP A 44 -24.12 -11.30 -18.95
CA TRP A 44 -24.13 -10.98 -20.36
C TRP A 44 -24.75 -9.60 -20.59
N ASN A 45 -24.26 -8.89 -21.61
CA ASN A 45 -24.77 -7.59 -22.01
C ASN A 45 -25.02 -7.56 -23.54
N SER A 46 -26.13 -6.94 -23.94
CA SER A 46 -26.57 -6.93 -25.35
C SER A 46 -25.76 -6.06 -26.31
N TRP A 47 -24.96 -5.12 -25.82
CA TRP A 47 -24.42 -4.02 -26.63
C TRP A 47 -23.44 -4.45 -27.71
N ASN A 48 -22.39 -5.21 -27.33
CA ASN A 48 -21.24 -5.50 -28.19
C ASN A 48 -21.63 -6.17 -29.52
N TYR A 49 -22.63 -7.05 -29.50
CA TYR A 49 -23.10 -7.76 -30.70
C TYR A 49 -24.37 -7.15 -31.31
N PHE A 50 -25.42 -6.94 -30.52
CA PHE A 50 -26.76 -6.61 -31.05
C PHE A 50 -26.97 -5.12 -31.32
N ARG A 51 -26.25 -4.24 -30.60
CA ARG A 51 -26.40 -2.78 -30.69
C ARG A 51 -27.88 -2.36 -30.61
N CYS A 52 -28.20 -1.21 -31.18
CA CYS A 52 -29.58 -0.78 -31.34
C CYS A 52 -30.32 -1.46 -32.50
N TYR A 53 -29.66 -2.24 -33.35
CA TYR A 53 -30.28 -2.78 -34.57
C TYR A 53 -31.14 -4.01 -34.29
N ASP A 54 -30.66 -4.91 -33.44
CA ASP A 54 -31.28 -6.24 -33.25
C ASP A 54 -31.78 -6.50 -31.83
N VAL A 55 -31.55 -5.60 -30.87
CA VAL A 55 -32.01 -5.78 -29.48
C VAL A 55 -33.55 -5.76 -29.36
N ASN A 56 -34.13 -6.86 -28.88
CA ASN A 56 -35.57 -7.00 -28.65
C ASN A 56 -35.89 -8.12 -27.63
N GLU A 57 -37.14 -8.20 -27.19
CA GLU A 57 -37.60 -9.14 -26.16
C GLU A 57 -37.31 -10.62 -26.49
N GLU A 58 -37.47 -11.04 -27.75
CA GLU A 58 -37.23 -12.43 -28.14
C GLU A 58 -35.74 -12.77 -28.04
N VAL A 59 -34.88 -11.88 -28.55
CA VAL A 59 -33.41 -12.02 -28.44
C VAL A 59 -32.98 -12.13 -26.98
N ILE A 60 -33.49 -11.28 -26.09
CA ILE A 60 -33.10 -11.34 -24.66
C ILE A 60 -33.55 -12.66 -24.03
N LYS A 61 -34.74 -13.17 -24.36
CA LYS A 61 -35.22 -14.47 -23.84
C LYS A 61 -34.38 -15.63 -24.35
N GLU A 62 -34.12 -15.68 -25.66
CA GLU A 62 -33.31 -16.73 -26.27
C GLU A 62 -31.86 -16.71 -25.74
N THR A 63 -31.28 -15.53 -25.54
CA THR A 63 -29.95 -15.40 -24.92
C THR A 63 -29.96 -15.88 -23.47
N ALA A 64 -31.01 -15.55 -22.70
CA ALA A 64 -31.14 -16.04 -21.33
C ALA A 64 -31.26 -17.57 -21.28
N ASP A 65 -32.02 -18.17 -22.20
CA ASP A 65 -32.11 -19.63 -22.36
C ASP A 65 -30.74 -20.22 -22.74
N ALA A 66 -30.06 -19.64 -23.73
CA ALA A 66 -28.73 -20.09 -24.18
C ALA A 66 -27.66 -20.00 -23.05
N MET A 67 -27.75 -19.01 -22.17
CA MET A 67 -26.85 -18.90 -21.01
C MET A 67 -27.06 -20.04 -20.00
N VAL A 68 -28.28 -20.56 -19.88
CA VAL A 68 -28.58 -21.77 -19.08
C VAL A 68 -28.09 -23.02 -19.82
N GLU A 69 -28.42 -23.16 -21.11
CA GLU A 69 -28.13 -24.36 -21.89
C GLU A 69 -26.64 -24.60 -22.16
N SER A 70 -25.85 -23.52 -22.29
CA SER A 70 -24.40 -23.58 -22.52
C SER A 70 -23.57 -23.95 -21.27
N GLY A 71 -24.19 -24.01 -20.10
CA GLY A 71 -23.48 -24.22 -18.83
C GLY A 71 -22.84 -22.96 -18.24
N MET A 72 -22.98 -21.79 -18.88
CA MET A 72 -22.50 -20.52 -18.33
C MET A 72 -23.17 -20.20 -16.99
N LYS A 73 -24.48 -20.43 -16.85
CA LYS A 73 -25.14 -20.27 -15.55
C LYS A 73 -24.49 -21.11 -14.45
N ASP A 74 -24.15 -22.36 -14.75
CA ASP A 74 -23.49 -23.28 -13.81
C ASP A 74 -22.03 -22.91 -13.54
N ALA A 75 -21.42 -22.07 -14.38
CA ALA A 75 -20.12 -21.45 -14.16
C ALA A 75 -20.22 -20.15 -13.33
N GLY A 76 -21.42 -19.59 -13.11
CA GLY A 76 -21.63 -18.42 -12.24
C GLY A 76 -22.30 -17.22 -12.92
N TYR A 77 -22.56 -17.27 -14.23
CA TYR A 77 -23.19 -16.16 -14.95
C TYR A 77 -24.66 -16.04 -14.55
N GLU A 78 -25.03 -14.91 -13.94
CA GLU A 78 -26.37 -14.70 -13.41
C GLU A 78 -27.08 -13.46 -13.96
N TYR A 79 -26.37 -12.45 -14.48
CA TYR A 79 -26.98 -11.20 -14.95
C TYR A 79 -27.24 -11.20 -16.47
N VAL A 80 -28.45 -10.87 -16.88
CA VAL A 80 -28.83 -10.59 -18.28
C VAL A 80 -29.11 -9.09 -18.38
N VAL A 81 -28.15 -8.32 -18.87
CA VAL A 81 -28.22 -6.85 -18.91
C VAL A 81 -28.68 -6.38 -20.29
N ILE A 82 -29.82 -5.68 -20.33
CA ILE A 82 -30.30 -5.01 -21.52
C ILE A 82 -29.62 -3.64 -21.59
N ASP A 83 -28.80 -3.44 -22.62
CA ASP A 83 -28.12 -2.17 -22.85
C ASP A 83 -29.03 -1.15 -23.55
N ASP A 84 -28.48 -0.08 -24.12
CA ASP A 84 -29.23 1.04 -24.70
C ASP A 84 -30.28 0.62 -25.77
N CYS A 85 -31.18 1.54 -26.12
CA CYS A 85 -32.26 1.39 -27.11
C CYS A 85 -33.42 0.46 -26.74
N TRP A 86 -33.59 0.15 -25.44
CA TRP A 86 -34.75 -0.57 -24.92
C TRP A 86 -35.97 0.33 -24.66
N GLN A 87 -35.74 1.62 -24.49
CA GLN A 87 -36.73 2.62 -24.08
C GLN A 87 -37.74 2.91 -25.19
N ALA A 88 -38.97 3.27 -24.86
CA ALA A 88 -39.85 3.92 -25.84
C ALA A 88 -39.28 5.28 -26.24
N LEU A 89 -39.71 5.80 -27.40
CA LEU A 89 -39.23 7.09 -27.92
C LEU A 89 -39.62 8.28 -27.04
N GLU A 90 -40.62 8.10 -26.16
CA GLU A 90 -41.08 9.11 -25.22
C GLU A 90 -41.46 8.44 -23.88
N ARG A 91 -41.28 9.20 -22.79
CA ARG A 91 -41.85 8.86 -21.48
C ARG A 91 -43.39 8.87 -21.54
N ASP A 92 -44.03 8.18 -20.60
CA ASP A 92 -45.50 8.22 -20.51
C ASP A 92 -46.02 9.60 -20.06
N VAL A 93 -47.35 9.76 -20.04
CA VAL A 93 -48.00 11.03 -19.66
C VAL A 93 -47.70 11.48 -18.22
N ASN A 94 -47.21 10.57 -17.37
CA ASN A 94 -46.83 10.83 -15.99
C ASN A 94 -45.30 10.98 -15.83
N GLY A 95 -44.54 10.94 -16.93
CA GLY A 95 -43.08 11.02 -16.95
C GLY A 95 -42.35 9.70 -16.68
N ASN A 96 -43.04 8.55 -16.63
CA ASN A 96 -42.37 7.26 -16.41
C ASN A 96 -41.67 6.78 -17.69
N LEU A 97 -40.52 6.14 -17.53
CA LEU A 97 -39.92 5.33 -18.59
C LEU A 97 -40.85 4.20 -19.02
N GLN A 98 -40.81 3.88 -20.31
CA GLN A 98 -41.55 2.79 -20.93
C GLN A 98 -40.59 1.94 -21.77
N ALA A 99 -40.89 0.66 -21.91
CA ALA A 99 -40.20 -0.17 -22.91
C ALA A 99 -40.69 0.19 -24.31
N ASN A 100 -39.82 0.10 -25.31
CA ASN A 100 -40.22 0.26 -26.70
C ASN A 100 -41.30 -0.78 -27.05
N PRO A 101 -42.53 -0.40 -27.45
CA PRO A 101 -43.62 -1.35 -27.61
C PRO A 101 -43.46 -2.28 -28.82
N GLU A 102 -42.61 -1.94 -29.78
CA GLU A 102 -42.31 -2.81 -30.92
C GLU A 102 -41.22 -3.82 -30.57
N ARG A 103 -40.17 -3.41 -29.86
CA ARG A 103 -39.05 -4.28 -29.47
C ARG A 103 -39.38 -5.13 -28.24
N PHE A 104 -40.13 -4.58 -27.29
CA PHE A 104 -40.47 -5.18 -26.00
C PHE A 104 -41.98 -5.16 -25.77
N PRO A 105 -42.78 -5.85 -26.60
CA PRO A 105 -44.25 -5.75 -26.59
C PRO A 105 -44.88 -6.19 -25.26
N SER A 106 -44.22 -7.06 -24.48
CA SER A 106 -44.70 -7.49 -23.16
C SER A 106 -44.25 -6.56 -22.01
N GLY A 107 -43.33 -5.63 -22.27
CA GLY A 107 -42.72 -4.74 -21.29
C GLY A 107 -41.65 -5.40 -20.38
N ILE A 108 -40.82 -4.56 -19.75
CA ILE A 108 -39.66 -5.03 -18.96
C ILE A 108 -40.04 -5.92 -17.78
N LYS A 109 -41.15 -5.65 -17.09
CA LYS A 109 -41.60 -6.50 -15.97
C LYS A 109 -41.82 -7.96 -16.38
N ALA A 110 -42.47 -8.18 -17.53
CA ALA A 110 -42.74 -9.54 -18.00
C ALA A 110 -41.44 -10.25 -18.42
N LEU A 111 -40.49 -9.50 -18.97
CA LEU A 111 -39.16 -10.00 -19.30
C LEU A 111 -38.33 -10.33 -18.06
N ALA A 112 -38.37 -9.48 -17.02
CA ALA A 112 -37.74 -9.75 -15.73
C ALA A 112 -38.31 -11.03 -15.09
N ASP A 113 -39.64 -11.19 -15.08
CA ASP A 113 -40.29 -12.41 -14.58
C ASP A 113 -39.84 -13.67 -15.34
N TYR A 114 -39.61 -13.56 -16.64
CA TYR A 114 -39.08 -14.66 -17.46
C TYR A 114 -37.66 -15.02 -17.05
N VAL A 115 -36.76 -14.03 -16.99
CA VAL A 115 -35.35 -14.20 -16.60
C VAL A 115 -35.24 -14.75 -15.17
N HIS A 116 -36.02 -14.24 -14.22
CA HIS A 116 -36.06 -14.75 -12.85
C HIS A 116 -36.55 -16.19 -12.74
N LYS A 117 -37.49 -16.60 -13.60
CA LYS A 117 -37.97 -18.00 -13.64
C LYS A 117 -36.87 -18.98 -14.08
N LEU A 118 -35.89 -18.52 -14.85
CA LEU A 118 -34.70 -19.28 -15.20
C LEU A 118 -33.67 -19.31 -14.06
N GLY A 119 -33.91 -18.60 -12.95
CA GLY A 119 -32.95 -18.43 -11.86
C GLY A 119 -31.80 -17.49 -12.21
N LEU A 120 -32.04 -16.56 -13.13
CA LEU A 120 -31.13 -15.48 -13.52
C LEU A 120 -31.66 -14.14 -12.98
N LYS A 121 -30.92 -13.06 -13.19
CA LYS A 121 -31.20 -11.69 -12.76
C LYS A 121 -31.22 -10.75 -13.97
N LEU A 122 -32.10 -9.74 -13.96
CA LEU A 122 -32.23 -8.81 -15.09
C LEU A 122 -31.52 -7.49 -14.79
N GLY A 123 -30.68 -7.03 -15.71
CA GLY A 123 -30.10 -5.69 -15.69
C GLY A 123 -30.68 -4.77 -16.75
N ILE A 124 -30.54 -3.46 -16.52
CA ILE A 124 -31.00 -2.41 -17.44
C ILE A 124 -29.97 -1.29 -17.57
N TYR A 125 -30.08 -0.52 -18.64
CA TYR A 125 -29.24 0.64 -18.94
C TYR A 125 -30.00 1.97 -18.76
N ALA A 126 -29.33 2.97 -18.18
CA ALA A 126 -29.78 4.36 -18.18
C ALA A 126 -28.59 5.34 -18.11
N VAL A 127 -28.88 6.64 -18.09
CA VAL A 127 -27.91 7.75 -18.05
C VAL A 127 -28.39 8.86 -17.12
N PRO A 128 -27.50 9.71 -16.55
CA PRO A 128 -27.87 10.86 -15.72
C PRO A 128 -28.38 12.06 -16.51
N GLY A 129 -27.95 12.21 -17.77
CA GLY A 129 -28.39 13.26 -18.69
C GLY A 129 -29.81 13.04 -19.22
N THR A 130 -30.22 13.82 -20.22
CA THR A 130 -31.51 13.64 -20.90
C THR A 130 -31.45 12.70 -22.11
N GLU A 131 -30.25 12.46 -22.64
CA GLU A 131 -29.99 11.71 -23.88
C GLU A 131 -29.07 10.51 -23.62
N THR A 132 -29.37 9.37 -24.24
CA THR A 132 -28.52 8.18 -24.15
C THR A 132 -27.44 8.18 -25.24
N CYS A 133 -26.41 7.35 -25.08
CA CYS A 133 -25.30 7.30 -26.03
C CYS A 133 -25.75 6.93 -27.46
N ALA A 134 -26.73 6.03 -27.60
CA ALA A 134 -27.24 5.63 -28.90
C ALA A 134 -27.93 6.75 -29.67
N MET A 135 -28.44 7.78 -28.99
CA MET A 135 -29.00 8.96 -29.66
C MET A 135 -27.92 9.77 -30.39
N HIS A 136 -26.65 9.66 -29.95
CA HIS A 136 -25.51 10.33 -30.57
C HIS A 136 -24.78 9.46 -31.58
N TRP A 137 -24.66 8.16 -31.31
CA TRP A 137 -23.75 7.28 -32.04
C TRP A 137 -24.44 6.21 -32.89
N ASP A 138 -25.71 5.89 -32.62
CA ASP A 138 -26.50 4.85 -33.30
C ASP A 138 -27.84 5.40 -33.87
N ASP A 139 -27.96 6.73 -34.01
CA ASP A 139 -29.14 7.43 -34.55
C ASP A 139 -30.48 7.04 -33.90
N TYR A 140 -30.49 6.70 -32.60
CA TYR A 140 -31.73 6.32 -31.92
C TYR A 140 -32.72 7.50 -31.83
N PRO A 141 -33.93 7.40 -32.40
CA PRO A 141 -34.78 8.56 -32.67
C PRO A 141 -35.66 8.93 -31.45
N SER A 142 -35.04 9.14 -30.30
CA SER A 142 -35.70 9.45 -29.03
C SER A 142 -35.35 10.85 -28.52
N GLY A 143 -35.99 11.29 -27.44
CA GLY A 143 -35.67 12.54 -26.74
C GLY A 143 -36.11 12.53 -25.29
N ASN A 144 -35.26 13.01 -24.37
CA ASN A 144 -35.56 13.15 -22.95
C ASN A 144 -35.93 11.81 -22.23
N ILE A 145 -35.22 10.74 -22.58
CA ILE A 145 -35.37 9.40 -21.99
C ILE A 145 -34.24 9.02 -21.03
N GLY A 146 -33.24 9.89 -20.86
CA GLY A 146 -32.30 9.81 -19.75
C GLY A 146 -32.93 10.26 -18.43
N SER A 147 -32.22 10.06 -17.31
CA SER A 147 -32.80 10.19 -15.97
C SER A 147 -32.78 11.60 -15.39
N TYR A 148 -32.28 12.61 -16.12
CA TYR A 148 -32.14 13.97 -15.61
C TYR A 148 -33.47 14.52 -15.06
N GLY A 149 -33.53 14.76 -13.74
CA GLY A 149 -34.74 15.23 -13.06
C GLY A 149 -35.81 14.16 -12.79
N HIS A 150 -35.55 12.91 -13.19
CA HIS A 150 -36.43 11.75 -13.04
C HIS A 150 -35.77 10.60 -12.24
N GLU A 151 -34.62 10.79 -11.63
CA GLU A 151 -33.79 9.73 -11.03
C GLU A 151 -34.58 8.87 -10.02
N LYS A 152 -35.31 9.54 -9.11
CA LYS A 152 -36.21 8.88 -8.14
C LYS A 152 -37.33 8.08 -8.81
N GLN A 153 -37.93 8.67 -9.84
CA GLN A 153 -39.04 8.07 -10.56
C GLN A 153 -38.58 6.83 -11.32
N ASP A 154 -37.42 6.92 -11.96
CA ASP A 154 -36.81 5.85 -12.73
C ASP A 154 -36.33 4.72 -11.82
N ALA A 155 -35.66 5.03 -10.70
CA ALA A 155 -35.29 4.03 -9.68
C ALA A 155 -36.51 3.24 -9.18
N LYS A 156 -37.62 3.92 -8.88
CA LYS A 156 -38.88 3.26 -8.48
C LYS A 156 -39.52 2.45 -9.61
N GLN A 157 -39.35 2.89 -10.85
CA GLN A 157 -39.82 2.17 -12.02
C GLN A 157 -39.02 0.87 -12.24
N PHE A 158 -37.70 0.91 -12.03
CA PHE A 158 -36.81 -0.26 -12.06
C PHE A 158 -37.15 -1.27 -10.96
N GLU A 159 -37.39 -0.81 -9.73
CA GLU A 159 -37.89 -1.64 -8.62
C GLU A 159 -39.20 -2.34 -8.99
N LYS A 160 -40.16 -1.59 -9.53
CA LYS A 160 -41.47 -2.12 -9.96
C LYS A 160 -41.35 -3.16 -11.07
N TRP A 161 -40.38 -3.01 -11.97
CA TRP A 161 -40.11 -3.97 -13.02
C TRP A 161 -39.34 -5.19 -12.54
N GLY A 162 -38.73 -5.15 -11.36
CA GLY A 162 -37.91 -6.25 -10.84
C GLY A 162 -36.49 -6.26 -11.40
N VAL A 163 -35.92 -5.09 -11.73
CA VAL A 163 -34.50 -4.98 -12.15
C VAL A 163 -33.57 -5.30 -10.98
N ASP A 164 -32.46 -5.98 -11.24
CA ASP A 164 -31.41 -6.40 -10.28
C ASP A 164 -30.09 -5.65 -10.47
N TYR A 165 -29.87 -5.06 -11.64
CA TYR A 165 -28.61 -4.42 -12.04
C TYR A 165 -28.90 -3.17 -12.87
N LEU A 166 -28.19 -2.08 -12.61
CA LEU A 166 -28.20 -0.85 -13.41
C LEU A 166 -26.80 -0.56 -13.95
N LYS A 167 -26.66 -0.54 -15.28
CA LYS A 167 -25.55 0.13 -15.96
C LYS A 167 -25.95 1.60 -16.13
N TYR A 168 -25.13 2.52 -15.61
CA TYR A 168 -25.41 3.95 -15.62
C TYR A 168 -24.27 4.71 -16.30
N ASP A 169 -24.51 5.10 -17.55
CA ASP A 169 -23.48 5.62 -18.47
C ASP A 169 -23.45 7.15 -18.48
N TRP A 170 -22.41 7.78 -19.05
CA TRP A 170 -22.21 9.24 -18.96
C TRP A 170 -22.80 10.01 -20.14
N CYS A 171 -22.55 9.56 -21.37
CA CYS A 171 -23.18 10.03 -22.60
C CYS A 171 -23.33 11.55 -22.73
N ARG A 172 -22.25 12.31 -22.47
CA ARG A 172 -22.14 13.76 -22.66
C ARG A 172 -23.03 14.62 -21.75
N ALA A 173 -23.46 14.11 -20.60
CA ALA A 173 -24.29 14.85 -19.63
C ALA A 173 -23.67 16.19 -19.15
N ASP A 174 -22.35 16.31 -19.15
CA ASP A 174 -21.62 17.56 -18.96
C ASP A 174 -21.86 18.57 -20.09
N VAL A 175 -21.92 18.11 -21.33
CA VAL A 175 -22.07 18.96 -22.52
C VAL A 175 -23.53 19.37 -22.71
N THR A 176 -24.47 18.45 -22.52
CA THR A 176 -25.91 18.66 -22.77
C THR A 176 -26.59 19.39 -21.61
N GLU A 177 -26.30 19.00 -20.37
CA GLU A 177 -26.95 19.54 -19.16
C GLU A 177 -26.01 20.31 -18.22
N GLY A 178 -24.69 20.33 -18.47
CA GLY A 178 -23.74 20.94 -17.54
C GLY A 178 -23.58 20.14 -16.25
N LEU A 179 -23.84 18.83 -16.28
CA LEU A 179 -23.73 17.97 -15.10
C LEU A 179 -22.27 17.73 -14.69
N GLU A 180 -22.05 17.66 -13.39
CA GLU A 180 -20.80 17.18 -12.80
C GLU A 180 -20.91 15.67 -12.49
N HIS A 181 -19.86 14.90 -12.79
CA HIS A 181 -19.83 13.44 -12.68
C HIS A 181 -20.25 12.94 -11.29
N ILE A 182 -19.51 13.33 -10.23
CA ILE A 182 -19.73 12.82 -8.88
C ILE A 182 -21.16 13.10 -8.38
N PRO A 183 -21.66 14.35 -8.38
CA PRO A 183 -23.03 14.64 -7.91
C PRO A 183 -24.12 13.90 -8.70
N ALA A 184 -23.93 13.71 -10.01
CA ALA A 184 -24.89 12.99 -10.84
C ALA A 184 -24.97 11.50 -10.47
N PHE A 185 -23.82 10.84 -10.28
CA PHE A 185 -23.78 9.43 -9.86
C PHE A 185 -24.25 9.23 -8.42
N GLU A 186 -23.93 10.16 -7.51
CA GLU A 186 -24.41 10.16 -6.13
C GLU A 186 -25.93 10.25 -6.03
N LYS A 187 -26.54 11.06 -6.88
CA LYS A 187 -27.99 11.24 -6.90
C LYS A 187 -28.71 9.95 -7.23
N MET A 188 -28.28 9.21 -8.25
CA MET A 188 -28.87 7.91 -8.56
C MET A 188 -28.53 6.87 -7.48
N ARG A 189 -27.33 6.88 -6.90
CA ARG A 189 -26.96 6.04 -5.74
C ARG A 189 -27.94 6.20 -4.58
N ASP A 190 -28.26 7.45 -4.20
CA ASP A 190 -29.19 7.75 -3.10
C ASP A 190 -30.59 7.19 -3.38
N GLU A 191 -31.07 7.32 -4.62
CA GLU A 191 -32.39 6.84 -5.01
C GLU A 191 -32.47 5.31 -5.08
N LEU A 192 -31.39 4.64 -5.51
CA LEU A 192 -31.27 3.17 -5.46
C LEU A 192 -31.20 2.64 -4.02
N GLN A 193 -30.45 3.33 -3.14
CA GLN A 193 -30.33 2.94 -1.73
C GLN A 193 -31.66 3.07 -0.96
N ALA A 194 -32.56 3.95 -1.42
CA ALA A 194 -33.89 4.13 -0.84
C ALA A 194 -34.93 3.09 -1.30
N LEU A 195 -34.54 2.12 -2.14
CA LEU A 195 -35.41 1.03 -2.59
C LEU A 195 -35.45 -0.12 -1.58
N ASP A 196 -36.56 -0.86 -1.55
CA ASP A 196 -36.66 -2.10 -0.80
C ASP A 196 -35.96 -3.25 -1.54
N ARG A 197 -35.84 -3.13 -2.87
CA ARG A 197 -35.10 -4.06 -3.73
C ARG A 197 -33.68 -3.56 -3.97
N PRO A 198 -32.64 -4.27 -3.50
CA PRO A 198 -31.25 -3.95 -3.83
C PRO A 198 -30.99 -4.12 -5.34
N ILE A 199 -30.28 -3.16 -5.93
CA ILE A 199 -29.88 -3.15 -7.34
C ILE A 199 -28.37 -2.92 -7.41
N ILE A 200 -27.63 -3.75 -8.14
CA ILE A 200 -26.21 -3.51 -8.41
C ILE A 200 -26.07 -2.23 -9.21
N TYR A 201 -25.20 -1.33 -8.77
CA TYR A 201 -24.98 -0.06 -9.44
C TYR A 201 -23.60 -0.03 -10.09
N GLY A 202 -23.56 -0.21 -11.42
CA GLY A 202 -22.35 -0.08 -12.23
C GLY A 202 -22.36 1.24 -12.99
N ILE A 203 -21.34 2.07 -12.81
CA ILE A 203 -21.24 3.37 -13.46
C ILE A 203 -20.23 3.35 -14.61
N SER A 204 -20.48 4.17 -15.63
CA SER A 204 -19.57 4.35 -16.76
C SER A 204 -19.39 5.82 -17.08
N GLU A 205 -18.20 6.34 -16.82
CA GLU A 205 -17.71 7.63 -17.33
C GLU A 205 -16.34 7.47 -18.03
N TYR A 206 -16.10 6.27 -18.54
CA TYR A 206 -14.95 5.93 -19.39
C TYR A 206 -13.56 6.03 -18.73
N GLY A 207 -13.50 6.27 -17.41
CA GLY A 207 -12.25 6.40 -16.66
C GLY A 207 -11.68 7.82 -16.60
N ASP A 208 -12.35 8.78 -17.26
CA ASP A 208 -11.83 10.13 -17.51
C ASP A 208 -11.51 10.89 -16.22
N THR A 209 -12.36 10.73 -15.20
CA THR A 209 -12.22 11.39 -13.90
C THR A 209 -11.62 10.49 -12.82
N LYS A 210 -10.97 9.37 -13.22
CA LYS A 210 -10.33 8.40 -12.31
C LYS A 210 -11.30 7.86 -11.25
N PRO A 211 -12.38 7.19 -11.65
CA PRO A 211 -13.46 6.78 -10.75
C PRO A 211 -13.00 5.85 -9.63
N TRP A 212 -11.91 5.11 -9.83
CA TRP A 212 -11.28 4.32 -8.77
C TRP A 212 -10.85 5.12 -7.54
N GLU A 213 -10.66 6.45 -7.64
CA GLU A 213 -10.30 7.31 -6.51
C GLU A 213 -11.50 7.79 -5.69
N TRP A 214 -12.72 7.80 -6.25
CA TRP A 214 -13.88 8.44 -5.63
C TRP A 214 -15.18 7.62 -5.65
N ALA A 215 -15.32 6.60 -6.52
CA ALA A 215 -16.57 5.88 -6.74
C ALA A 215 -16.85 4.78 -5.72
N LYS A 216 -15.87 4.38 -4.91
CA LYS A 216 -16.00 3.37 -3.85
C LYS A 216 -17.22 3.58 -2.91
N PRO A 217 -17.53 4.79 -2.38
CA PRO A 217 -18.76 5.08 -1.63
C PRO A 217 -20.05 5.17 -2.48
N ILE A 218 -19.95 5.09 -3.81
CA ILE A 218 -21.03 5.45 -4.73
C ILE A 218 -21.54 4.24 -5.51
N ALA A 219 -20.66 3.39 -6.05
CA ALA A 219 -21.01 2.34 -6.99
C ALA A 219 -20.39 1.00 -6.61
N ASN A 220 -21.00 -0.09 -7.09
CA ASN A 220 -20.47 -1.44 -6.94
C ASN A 220 -19.37 -1.77 -7.95
N MET A 221 -19.31 -1.04 -9.05
CA MET A 221 -18.23 -1.09 -10.02
C MET A 221 -18.21 0.19 -10.86
N TRP A 222 -17.08 0.48 -11.48
CA TRP A 222 -16.91 1.64 -12.35
C TRP A 222 -16.04 1.28 -13.56
N ARG A 223 -16.48 1.70 -14.74
CA ARG A 223 -15.66 1.59 -15.95
C ARG A 223 -14.37 2.39 -15.77
N THR A 224 -13.23 1.76 -16.08
CA THR A 224 -11.91 2.38 -15.95
C THR A 224 -11.34 2.92 -17.27
N THR A 225 -11.99 2.59 -18.39
CA THR A 225 -11.49 2.87 -19.75
C THR A 225 -12.65 3.18 -20.70
N SER A 226 -12.32 3.74 -21.87
CA SER A 226 -13.17 3.75 -23.05
C SER A 226 -13.60 2.34 -23.50
N ASP A 227 -14.59 2.28 -24.38
CA ASP A 227 -15.22 1.03 -24.84
C ASP A 227 -14.23 0.10 -25.57
N ILE A 228 -14.22 -1.16 -25.14
CA ILE A 228 -13.41 -2.23 -25.71
C ILE A 228 -13.88 -2.62 -27.12
N GLN A 229 -12.92 -2.87 -28.01
CA GLN A 229 -13.16 -3.39 -29.36
C GLN A 229 -12.64 -4.83 -29.48
N ALA A 230 -13.26 -5.64 -30.35
CA ALA A 230 -12.87 -7.03 -30.60
C ALA A 230 -11.59 -7.14 -31.45
N ASN A 231 -10.48 -6.58 -30.98
CA ASN A 231 -9.15 -6.73 -31.59
C ASN A 231 -8.05 -6.67 -30.52
N TRP A 232 -6.91 -7.30 -30.80
CA TRP A 232 -5.80 -7.43 -29.85
C TRP A 232 -5.28 -6.10 -29.31
N GLY A 233 -5.15 -5.08 -30.18
CA GLY A 233 -4.66 -3.76 -29.78
C GLY A 233 -5.52 -3.12 -28.70
N SER A 234 -6.85 -3.13 -28.89
CA SER A 234 -7.79 -2.62 -27.90
C SER A 234 -7.72 -3.37 -26.58
N LEU A 235 -7.57 -4.70 -26.60
CA LEU A 235 -7.44 -5.51 -25.38
C LEU A 235 -6.20 -5.12 -24.58
N MET A 236 -5.06 -4.99 -25.28
CA MET A 236 -3.79 -4.65 -24.64
C MET A 236 -3.78 -3.22 -24.10
N THR A 237 -4.33 -2.25 -24.85
CA THR A 237 -4.47 -0.86 -24.38
C THR A 237 -5.31 -0.77 -23.10
N ILE A 238 -6.40 -1.55 -23.00
CA ILE A 238 -7.23 -1.58 -21.80
C ILE A 238 -6.51 -2.27 -20.64
N LEU A 239 -5.84 -3.39 -20.91
CA LEU A 239 -5.04 -4.11 -19.91
C LEU A 239 -3.96 -3.20 -19.29
N ASP A 240 -3.26 -2.43 -20.12
CA ASP A 240 -2.19 -1.52 -19.67
C ASP A 240 -2.72 -0.44 -18.71
N GLN A 241 -3.96 0.02 -18.92
CA GLN A 241 -4.63 0.98 -18.01
C GLN A 241 -5.02 0.37 -16.66
N GLN A 242 -4.98 -0.96 -16.50
CA GLN A 242 -5.26 -1.62 -15.21
C GLN A 242 -4.05 -1.69 -14.28
N VAL A 243 -2.86 -1.38 -14.78
CA VAL A 243 -1.63 -1.41 -14.00
C VAL A 243 -1.73 -0.42 -12.83
N GLY A 244 -1.56 -0.94 -11.61
CA GLY A 244 -1.64 -0.14 -10.38
C GLY A 244 -3.05 0.11 -9.82
N LEU A 245 -4.12 -0.30 -10.52
CA LEU A 245 -5.50 -0.12 -10.04
C LEU A 245 -5.95 -1.16 -9.01
N TYR A 246 -5.18 -2.25 -8.83
CA TYR A 246 -5.49 -3.36 -7.92
C TYR A 246 -5.78 -2.95 -6.47
N LYS A 247 -5.24 -1.81 -6.03
CA LYS A 247 -5.47 -1.24 -4.70
C LYS A 247 -6.86 -0.67 -4.45
N TYR A 248 -7.60 -0.38 -5.53
CA TYR A 248 -8.92 0.24 -5.45
C TYR A 248 -10.07 -0.77 -5.52
N ALA A 249 -9.81 -1.99 -5.99
CA ALA A 249 -10.80 -3.06 -6.09
C ALA A 249 -10.92 -3.88 -4.79
N GLY A 250 -12.11 -4.42 -4.53
CA GLY A 250 -12.38 -5.29 -3.40
C GLY A 250 -13.84 -5.72 -3.33
N PRO A 251 -14.19 -6.59 -2.36
CA PRO A 251 -15.57 -7.04 -2.19
C PRO A 251 -16.57 -5.88 -2.13
N GLY A 252 -17.48 -5.83 -3.10
CA GLY A 252 -18.51 -4.81 -3.23
C GLY A 252 -18.17 -3.63 -4.13
N TYR A 253 -16.93 -3.51 -4.64
CA TYR A 253 -16.46 -2.37 -5.43
C TYR A 253 -15.33 -2.77 -6.41
N TRP A 254 -15.60 -2.77 -7.71
CA TRP A 254 -14.70 -3.36 -8.72
C TRP A 254 -14.29 -2.38 -9.83
N ASN A 255 -13.04 -2.49 -10.27
CA ASN A 255 -12.61 -1.89 -11.53
C ASN A 255 -13.24 -2.68 -12.70
N ASP A 256 -13.88 -1.97 -13.62
CA ASP A 256 -14.50 -2.54 -14.81
C ASP A 256 -13.71 -2.16 -16.07
N PRO A 257 -12.81 -3.03 -16.58
CA PRO A 257 -12.13 -2.86 -17.86
C PRO A 257 -13.03 -3.16 -19.08
N ASP A 258 -14.35 -3.08 -18.92
CA ASP A 258 -15.38 -3.30 -19.94
C ASP A 258 -15.66 -4.78 -20.27
N MET A 259 -16.73 -4.98 -21.04
CA MET A 259 -17.31 -6.28 -21.39
C MET A 259 -16.37 -7.19 -22.18
N LEU A 260 -16.57 -8.51 -22.02
CA LEU A 260 -15.82 -9.51 -22.77
C LEU A 260 -16.20 -9.49 -24.27
N GLN A 261 -15.18 -9.46 -25.13
CA GLN A 261 -15.28 -9.64 -26.59
C GLN A 261 -15.13 -11.11 -27.02
N VAL A 262 -15.12 -12.04 -26.05
CA VAL A 262 -14.93 -13.48 -26.30
C VAL A 262 -15.97 -14.02 -27.27
N GLY A 263 -15.51 -14.55 -28.41
CA GLY A 263 -16.37 -15.12 -29.44
C GLY A 263 -16.98 -14.11 -30.43
N ASN A 264 -16.71 -12.81 -30.28
CA ASN A 264 -17.04 -11.82 -31.31
C ASN A 264 -16.03 -11.88 -32.47
N PRO A 265 -16.46 -11.50 -33.69
CA PRO A 265 -15.54 -11.42 -34.84
C PRO A 265 -14.39 -10.44 -34.57
N GLY A 266 -13.16 -10.88 -34.83
CA GLY A 266 -11.96 -10.03 -34.75
C GLY A 266 -10.88 -10.54 -33.78
N LEU A 267 -11.23 -11.49 -32.91
CA LEU A 267 -10.28 -12.21 -32.05
C LEU A 267 -10.17 -13.68 -32.47
N SER A 268 -8.94 -14.20 -32.50
CA SER A 268 -8.65 -15.62 -32.60
C SER A 268 -9.03 -16.37 -31.31
N GLU A 269 -9.10 -17.71 -31.37
CA GLU A 269 -9.33 -18.52 -30.17
C GLU A 269 -8.25 -18.32 -29.09
N THR A 270 -6.99 -18.17 -29.52
CA THR A 270 -5.85 -17.87 -28.64
C THR A 270 -6.04 -16.54 -27.91
N GLU A 271 -6.43 -15.49 -28.64
CA GLU A 271 -6.68 -14.16 -28.06
C GLU A 271 -7.94 -14.15 -27.17
N ASN A 272 -8.98 -14.91 -27.53
CA ASN A 272 -10.17 -15.08 -26.67
C ASN A 272 -9.80 -15.74 -25.33
N ARG A 273 -8.93 -16.75 -25.34
CA ARG A 273 -8.41 -17.39 -24.12
C ARG A 273 -7.58 -16.42 -23.29
N ALA A 274 -6.71 -15.63 -23.94
CA ALA A 274 -5.92 -14.59 -23.30
C ALA A 274 -6.80 -13.54 -22.61
N HIS A 275 -7.77 -13.00 -23.35
CA HIS A 275 -8.72 -12.01 -22.86
C HIS A 275 -9.48 -12.50 -21.61
N PHE A 276 -10.04 -13.72 -21.66
CA PHE A 276 -10.78 -14.28 -20.53
C PHE A 276 -9.89 -14.52 -19.30
N SER A 277 -8.66 -14.99 -19.51
CA SER A 277 -7.70 -15.22 -18.42
C SER A 277 -7.28 -13.90 -17.75
N LEU A 278 -7.07 -12.85 -18.55
CA LEU A 278 -6.67 -11.53 -18.07
C LEU A 278 -7.78 -10.84 -17.28
N TRP A 279 -9.02 -10.85 -17.77
CA TRP A 279 -10.16 -10.32 -17.01
C TRP A 279 -10.40 -11.12 -15.73
N SER A 280 -10.13 -12.43 -15.76
CA SER A 280 -10.25 -13.29 -14.58
C SER A 280 -9.19 -12.97 -13.52
N ILE A 281 -7.91 -12.85 -13.90
CA ILE A 281 -6.84 -12.51 -12.95
C ILE A 281 -7.03 -11.10 -12.37
N LEU A 282 -7.61 -10.17 -13.13
CA LEU A 282 -7.91 -8.81 -12.70
C LEU A 282 -9.08 -8.66 -11.72
N ALA A 283 -9.84 -9.74 -11.44
CA ALA A 283 -11.11 -9.62 -10.71
C ALA A 283 -12.09 -8.63 -11.40
N ALA A 284 -12.07 -8.57 -12.73
CA ALA A 284 -13.01 -7.75 -13.49
C ALA A 284 -14.42 -8.36 -13.51
N PRO A 285 -15.49 -7.57 -13.67
CA PRO A 285 -16.79 -8.11 -14.06
C PRO A 285 -16.66 -8.96 -15.34
N LEU A 286 -17.21 -10.17 -15.33
CA LEU A 286 -17.19 -11.08 -16.49
C LEU A 286 -18.52 -10.96 -17.23
N MET A 287 -18.66 -9.89 -18.02
CA MET A 287 -19.86 -9.61 -18.81
C MET A 287 -19.65 -10.02 -20.26
N ALA A 288 -20.18 -11.17 -20.68
CA ALA A 288 -20.13 -11.63 -22.06
C ALA A 288 -20.85 -10.67 -23.01
N GLY A 289 -20.23 -10.33 -24.14
CA GLY A 289 -20.77 -9.39 -25.13
C GLY A 289 -21.06 -10.00 -26.52
N ASN A 290 -21.08 -11.33 -26.63
CA ASN A 290 -21.30 -12.06 -27.89
C ASN A 290 -22.75 -12.57 -28.03
N ASP A 291 -23.10 -13.13 -29.20
CA ASP A 291 -24.37 -13.85 -29.37
C ASP A 291 -24.26 -15.28 -28.82
N LEU A 292 -24.78 -15.49 -27.60
CA LEU A 292 -24.73 -16.78 -26.89
C LEU A 292 -25.48 -17.90 -27.62
N ARG A 293 -26.43 -17.56 -28.49
CA ARG A 293 -27.27 -18.53 -29.22
C ARG A 293 -26.49 -19.27 -30.30
N HIS A 294 -25.35 -18.70 -30.73
CA HIS A 294 -24.57 -19.17 -31.87
C HIS A 294 -23.07 -19.31 -31.55
N MET A 295 -22.73 -19.63 -30.30
CA MET A 295 -21.34 -19.86 -29.91
C MET A 295 -20.73 -21.09 -30.59
N SER A 296 -19.45 -21.00 -30.94
CA SER A 296 -18.66 -22.21 -31.20
C SER A 296 -18.50 -23.01 -29.91
N THR A 297 -18.16 -24.29 -30.04
CA THR A 297 -17.80 -25.12 -28.88
C THR A 297 -16.66 -24.49 -28.08
N SER A 298 -15.62 -23.98 -28.75
CA SER A 298 -14.47 -23.37 -28.05
C SER A 298 -14.84 -22.08 -27.32
N THR A 299 -15.73 -21.24 -27.86
CA THR A 299 -16.23 -20.05 -27.16
C THR A 299 -17.03 -20.43 -25.91
N ALA A 300 -17.92 -21.43 -26.01
CA ALA A 300 -18.67 -21.91 -24.86
C ALA A 300 -17.76 -22.53 -23.79
N GLU A 301 -16.74 -23.31 -24.19
CA GLU A 301 -15.73 -23.86 -23.27
C GLU A 301 -14.90 -22.77 -22.56
N ILE A 302 -14.51 -21.71 -23.28
CA ILE A 302 -13.81 -20.56 -22.68
C ILE A 302 -14.70 -19.88 -21.62
N LEU A 303 -15.92 -19.50 -21.99
CA LEU A 303 -16.80 -18.75 -21.08
C LEU A 303 -17.30 -19.60 -19.91
N SER A 304 -17.39 -20.91 -20.06
CA SER A 304 -17.86 -21.84 -19.02
C SER A 304 -16.75 -22.47 -18.18
N ASN A 305 -15.47 -22.11 -18.40
CA ASN A 305 -14.35 -22.70 -17.66
C ASN A 305 -14.42 -22.30 -16.16
N LYS A 306 -14.79 -23.28 -15.32
CA LYS A 306 -14.97 -23.10 -13.88
C LYS A 306 -13.68 -22.88 -13.12
N GLU A 307 -12.55 -23.40 -13.59
CA GLU A 307 -11.26 -23.22 -12.91
C GLU A 307 -10.73 -21.79 -13.09
N VAL A 308 -10.87 -21.23 -14.30
CA VAL A 308 -10.52 -19.83 -14.57
C VAL A 308 -11.49 -18.88 -13.88
N THR A 309 -12.78 -19.20 -13.91
CA THR A 309 -13.81 -18.41 -13.22
C THR A 309 -13.61 -18.41 -11.70
N ALA A 310 -13.20 -19.52 -11.09
CA ALA A 310 -12.93 -19.59 -9.65
C ALA A 310 -11.81 -18.63 -9.22
N VAL A 311 -10.84 -18.33 -10.11
CA VAL A 311 -9.84 -17.28 -9.85
C VAL A 311 -10.51 -15.91 -9.80
N ASN A 312 -11.37 -15.59 -10.77
CA ASN A 312 -12.11 -14.32 -10.78
C ASN A 312 -12.98 -14.15 -9.52
N GLN A 313 -13.70 -15.21 -9.14
CA GLN A 313 -14.68 -15.27 -8.06
C GLN A 313 -14.07 -15.55 -6.67
N ASP A 314 -12.75 -15.53 -6.52
CA ASP A 314 -12.12 -15.74 -5.22
C ASP A 314 -12.59 -14.70 -4.18
N THR A 315 -13.03 -15.20 -3.03
CA THR A 315 -13.81 -14.44 -2.03
C THR A 315 -13.00 -13.36 -1.32
N ILE A 316 -11.67 -13.44 -1.34
CA ILE A 316 -10.85 -12.40 -0.72
C ILE A 316 -10.85 -11.11 -1.55
N GLY A 317 -11.24 -11.21 -2.84
CA GLY A 317 -11.47 -10.06 -3.71
C GLY A 317 -10.23 -9.19 -3.89
N LEU A 318 -9.06 -9.79 -4.08
CA LEU A 318 -7.88 -9.08 -4.55
C LEU A 318 -7.85 -9.07 -6.07
N GLN A 319 -7.66 -7.90 -6.69
CA GLN A 319 -7.34 -7.82 -8.11
C GLN A 319 -5.87 -8.25 -8.32
N GLY A 320 -5.62 -9.03 -9.38
CA GLY A 320 -4.27 -9.40 -9.78
C GLY A 320 -3.45 -8.22 -10.30
N ARG A 321 -2.13 -8.33 -10.19
CA ARG A 321 -1.17 -7.28 -10.60
C ARG A 321 -0.10 -7.85 -11.53
N LYS A 322 0.41 -7.01 -12.43
CA LYS A 322 1.62 -7.30 -13.21
C LYS A 322 2.81 -7.31 -12.26
N ILE A 323 3.57 -8.41 -12.24
CA ILE A 323 4.76 -8.58 -11.39
C ILE A 323 6.05 -8.61 -12.21
N ARG A 324 5.96 -8.84 -13.52
CA ARG A 324 7.10 -8.79 -14.44
C ARG A 324 6.66 -8.33 -15.82
N ASP A 325 7.49 -7.51 -16.43
CA ASP A 325 7.31 -6.94 -17.78
C ASP A 325 8.65 -7.00 -18.50
N ASP A 326 8.79 -7.95 -19.43
CA ASP A 326 9.97 -8.13 -20.28
C ASP A 326 9.61 -7.76 -21.73
N GLY A 327 8.81 -6.71 -21.93
CA GLY A 327 8.30 -6.26 -23.22
C GLY A 327 7.13 -7.11 -23.69
N ASP A 328 7.36 -7.97 -24.69
CA ASP A 328 6.30 -8.86 -25.21
C ASP A 328 5.90 -9.96 -24.22
N LYS A 329 6.60 -10.11 -23.09
CA LYS A 329 6.39 -11.17 -22.11
C LYS A 329 6.02 -10.57 -20.77
N GLU A 330 4.82 -10.84 -20.30
CA GLU A 330 4.35 -10.35 -19.01
C GLU A 330 3.98 -11.50 -18.07
N VAL A 331 4.15 -11.26 -16.77
CA VAL A 331 3.66 -12.14 -15.72
C VAL A 331 2.71 -11.36 -14.82
N TRP A 332 1.48 -11.85 -14.71
CA TRP A 332 0.47 -11.33 -13.80
C TRP A 332 0.20 -12.34 -12.69
N MET A 333 -0.04 -11.86 -11.47
CA MET A 333 -0.24 -12.71 -10.30
C MET A 333 -1.35 -12.18 -9.39
N ARG A 334 -2.13 -13.10 -8.82
CA ARG A 334 -3.17 -12.83 -7.83
C ARG A 334 -3.05 -13.82 -6.66
N PRO A 335 -2.97 -13.34 -5.41
CA PRO A 335 -3.15 -14.18 -4.23
C PRO A 335 -4.62 -14.61 -4.06
N LEU A 336 -4.86 -15.86 -3.66
CA LEU A 336 -6.19 -16.45 -3.47
C LEU A 336 -6.49 -16.75 -2.00
N ALA A 337 -7.75 -16.78 -1.60
CA ALA A 337 -8.19 -16.84 -0.20
C ALA A 337 -7.58 -18.00 0.63
N ASN A 338 -7.39 -19.15 0.00
CA ASN A 338 -6.81 -20.35 0.62
C ASN A 338 -5.27 -20.34 0.66
N GLY A 339 -4.64 -19.26 0.19
CA GLY A 339 -3.21 -19.06 0.17
C GLY A 339 -2.53 -19.42 -1.15
N ASP A 340 -3.25 -20.00 -2.10
CA ASP A 340 -2.74 -20.27 -3.45
C ASP A 340 -2.32 -18.99 -4.18
N ARG A 341 -1.57 -19.17 -5.28
CA ARG A 341 -1.27 -18.10 -6.24
C ARG A 341 -1.87 -18.45 -7.60
N ALA A 342 -2.66 -17.57 -8.19
CA ALA A 342 -2.99 -17.64 -9.60
C ALA A 342 -1.99 -16.79 -10.39
N ILE A 343 -1.54 -17.30 -11.55
CA ILE A 343 -0.66 -16.55 -12.45
C ILE A 343 -1.14 -16.64 -13.90
N VAL A 344 -0.81 -15.61 -14.68
CA VAL A 344 -0.93 -15.59 -16.14
C VAL A 344 0.45 -15.26 -16.70
N LEU A 345 0.97 -16.16 -17.55
CA LEU A 345 2.10 -15.89 -18.44
C LEU A 345 1.52 -15.40 -19.76
N LEU A 346 1.67 -14.11 -20.06
CA LEU A 346 1.12 -13.47 -21.27
C LEU A 346 2.22 -13.23 -22.30
N ASN A 347 2.01 -13.74 -23.50
CA ASN A 347 2.83 -13.43 -24.67
C ASN A 347 2.09 -12.43 -25.56
N ARG A 348 2.48 -11.16 -25.50
CA ARG A 348 1.98 -10.07 -26.34
C ARG A 348 2.51 -10.14 -27.77
N GLY A 349 3.61 -10.85 -27.97
CA GLY A 349 4.28 -10.99 -29.27
C GLY A 349 3.56 -11.92 -30.23
N GLN A 350 3.91 -11.83 -31.52
CA GLN A 350 3.26 -12.56 -32.61
C GLN A 350 3.66 -14.04 -32.71
N LYS A 351 4.74 -14.45 -32.05
CA LYS A 351 5.32 -15.80 -32.17
C LYS A 351 5.30 -16.50 -30.84
N GLU A 352 5.17 -17.83 -30.89
CA GLU A 352 5.36 -18.68 -29.72
C GLU A 352 6.71 -18.39 -29.04
N THR A 353 6.70 -18.34 -27.71
CA THR A 353 7.88 -18.03 -26.93
C THR A 353 7.89 -18.82 -25.63
N GLU A 354 9.08 -19.24 -25.19
CA GLU A 354 9.26 -19.81 -23.87
C GLU A 354 9.22 -18.69 -22.82
N MET A 355 8.45 -18.94 -21.77
CA MET A 355 8.32 -18.06 -20.61
C MET A 355 8.53 -18.87 -19.34
N SER A 356 9.19 -18.28 -18.35
CA SER A 356 9.33 -18.89 -17.03
C SER A 356 9.16 -17.92 -15.89
N VAL A 357 8.78 -18.40 -14.71
CA VAL A 357 8.72 -17.62 -13.48
C VAL A 357 9.21 -18.47 -12.31
N ASN A 358 10.03 -17.88 -11.44
CA ASN A 358 10.45 -18.56 -10.22
C ASN A 358 9.41 -18.40 -9.12
N ILE A 359 9.29 -19.39 -8.24
CA ILE A 359 8.36 -19.38 -7.12
C ILE A 359 8.63 -18.19 -6.18
N THR A 360 9.90 -17.78 -6.06
CA THR A 360 10.32 -16.62 -5.29
C THR A 360 9.80 -15.30 -5.86
N ASP A 361 9.65 -15.21 -7.17
CA ASP A 361 9.08 -14.03 -7.83
C ASP A 361 7.58 -13.87 -7.49
N LEU A 362 6.93 -14.97 -7.06
CA LEU A 362 5.53 -14.99 -6.62
C LEU A 362 5.36 -14.65 -5.11
N GLY A 363 6.46 -14.28 -4.43
CA GLY A 363 6.47 -14.00 -3.00
C GLY A 363 6.38 -15.26 -2.12
N LEU A 364 6.67 -16.44 -2.69
CA LEU A 364 6.59 -17.72 -1.98
C LEU A 364 7.99 -18.21 -1.58
N PRO A 365 8.14 -18.87 -0.41
CA PRO A 365 9.44 -19.30 0.10
C PRO A 365 9.99 -20.45 -0.74
N GLN A 366 11.29 -20.44 -1.04
CA GLN A 366 11.97 -21.58 -1.66
C GLN A 366 12.09 -22.74 -0.65
N SER A 367 11.13 -23.65 -0.66
CA SER A 367 11.10 -24.85 0.20
C SER A 367 11.82 -26.05 -0.45
N SER A 368 12.23 -27.01 0.38
CA SER A 368 12.62 -28.36 -0.08
C SER A 368 11.42 -29.20 -0.53
N SER A 369 10.20 -28.68 -0.33
CA SER A 369 8.94 -29.31 -0.70
C SER A 369 8.57 -29.02 -2.16
N THR A 370 7.70 -29.87 -2.70
CA THR A 370 7.18 -29.74 -4.07
C THR A 370 5.95 -28.86 -4.12
N TYR A 371 5.89 -27.93 -5.08
CA TYR A 371 4.70 -27.15 -5.42
C TYR A 371 3.88 -27.87 -6.48
N TYR A 372 2.56 -27.72 -6.39
CA TYR A 372 1.61 -28.25 -7.37
C TYR A 372 1.19 -27.12 -8.30
N ILE A 373 1.31 -27.36 -9.60
CA ILE A 373 0.99 -26.38 -10.65
C ILE A 373 -0.18 -26.94 -11.44
N ARG A 374 -1.36 -26.37 -11.23
CA ARG A 374 -2.58 -26.70 -11.96
C ARG A 374 -2.69 -25.79 -13.18
N ASP A 375 -2.64 -26.38 -14.37
CA ASP A 375 -2.98 -25.72 -15.62
C ASP A 375 -4.51 -25.60 -15.73
N LEU A 376 -5.02 -24.36 -15.71
CA LEU A 376 -6.45 -24.09 -15.69
C LEU A 376 -7.12 -24.29 -17.05
N TRP A 377 -6.34 -24.37 -18.13
CA TRP A 377 -6.84 -24.59 -19.48
C TRP A 377 -6.66 -26.04 -19.92
N ALA A 378 -5.55 -26.68 -19.57
CA ALA A 378 -5.32 -28.10 -19.86
C ALA A 378 -6.01 -29.02 -18.84
N HIS A 379 -6.40 -28.51 -17.67
CA HIS A 379 -6.94 -29.30 -16.56
C HIS A 379 -5.97 -30.39 -16.08
N GLU A 380 -4.67 -30.09 -16.11
CA GLU A 380 -3.59 -30.98 -15.72
C GLU A 380 -2.80 -30.42 -14.53
N THR A 381 -2.38 -31.29 -13.62
CA THR A 381 -1.55 -30.91 -12.47
C THR A 381 -0.15 -31.47 -12.64
N THR A 382 0.84 -30.59 -12.54
CA THR A 382 2.26 -30.95 -12.53
C THR A 382 2.90 -30.52 -11.22
N GLN A 383 4.18 -30.88 -11.05
CA GLN A 383 4.94 -30.62 -9.83
C GLN A 383 6.24 -29.90 -10.18
N SER A 384 6.63 -28.92 -9.36
CA SER A 384 7.92 -28.23 -9.48
C SER A 384 8.55 -27.99 -8.12
N THR A 385 9.87 -27.83 -8.09
CA THR A 385 10.63 -27.45 -6.90
C THR A 385 11.06 -25.98 -6.91
N GLY A 386 10.66 -25.17 -7.90
CA GLY A 386 10.98 -23.74 -7.86
C GLY A 386 10.74 -22.94 -9.13
N GLU A 387 10.71 -23.55 -10.31
CA GLU A 387 10.48 -22.82 -11.56
C GLU A 387 9.26 -23.37 -12.31
N ILE A 388 8.46 -22.45 -12.86
CA ILE A 388 7.32 -22.75 -13.72
C ILE A 388 7.73 -22.31 -15.12
N GLN A 389 7.69 -23.21 -16.10
CA GLN A 389 8.04 -22.92 -17.50
C GLN A 389 6.90 -23.33 -18.42
N ALA A 390 6.65 -22.54 -19.46
CA ALA A 390 5.67 -22.84 -20.48
C ALA A 390 6.07 -22.28 -21.85
N SER A 391 5.73 -23.01 -22.90
CA SER A 391 5.70 -22.50 -24.27
C SER A 391 4.38 -21.78 -24.49
N VAL A 392 4.42 -20.46 -24.68
CA VAL A 392 3.22 -19.62 -24.77
C VAL A 392 3.03 -19.17 -26.23
N PRO A 393 1.93 -19.53 -26.91
CA PRO A 393 1.65 -19.10 -28.27
C PRO A 393 1.66 -17.57 -28.44
N GLY A 394 1.87 -17.08 -29.67
CA GLY A 394 1.74 -15.66 -29.95
C GLY A 394 0.33 -15.14 -29.65
N HIS A 395 0.24 -13.98 -28.98
CA HIS A 395 -0.99 -13.43 -28.39
C HIS A 395 -1.69 -14.36 -27.39
N GLY A 396 -0.98 -15.37 -26.91
CA GLY A 396 -1.50 -16.41 -26.04
C GLY A 396 -1.19 -16.17 -24.58
N VAL A 397 -1.82 -17.00 -23.76
CA VAL A 397 -1.54 -17.08 -22.33
C VAL A 397 -1.37 -18.52 -21.91
N GLN A 398 -0.65 -18.68 -20.81
CA GLN A 398 -0.77 -19.84 -19.97
C GLN A 398 -1.21 -19.40 -18.57
N MET A 399 -2.26 -20.01 -18.05
CA MET A 399 -2.83 -19.65 -16.74
C MET A 399 -2.69 -20.83 -15.78
N TYR A 400 -2.11 -20.56 -14.61
CA TYR A 400 -1.84 -21.57 -13.60
C TYR A 400 -2.39 -21.17 -12.24
N ARG A 401 -2.76 -22.18 -11.44
CA ARG A 401 -2.94 -22.07 -10.00
C ARG A 401 -1.85 -22.89 -9.30
N ILE A 402 -1.16 -22.26 -8.35
CA ILE A 402 -0.05 -22.86 -7.61
C ILE A 402 -0.49 -23.10 -6.17
N SER A 403 -0.21 -24.31 -5.67
CA SER A 403 -0.62 -24.76 -4.35
C SER A 403 0.51 -25.47 -3.58
N PRO A 404 0.56 -25.38 -2.23
CA PRO A 404 1.56 -26.06 -1.39
C PRO A 404 1.28 -27.56 -1.17
N ALA A 405 0.11 -28.03 -1.60
CA ALA A 405 -0.31 -29.42 -1.58
C ALA A 405 -1.13 -29.71 -2.84
N ASP A 406 -1.42 -30.99 -3.09
CA ASP A 406 -2.32 -31.38 -4.19
C ASP A 406 -3.64 -30.60 -4.04
N PRO A 407 -4.05 -29.81 -5.05
CA PRO A 407 -5.20 -28.93 -4.93
C PRO A 407 -6.46 -29.74 -4.59
N VAL A 408 -6.93 -29.57 -3.35
CA VAL A 408 -8.32 -29.89 -2.98
C VAL A 408 -9.18 -28.73 -3.48
N GLU A 409 -10.43 -29.00 -3.86
CA GLU A 409 -11.37 -27.98 -4.32
C GLU A 409 -11.35 -26.74 -3.43
N ALA A 410 -11.50 -25.55 -4.04
CA ALA A 410 -11.56 -24.30 -3.31
C ALA A 410 -12.64 -24.38 -2.23
N SER A 411 -12.27 -24.12 -0.97
CA SER A 411 -13.24 -24.17 0.12
C SER A 411 -14.18 -22.97 0.06
N GLU A 412 -15.47 -23.24 -0.04
CA GLU A 412 -16.52 -22.20 -0.03
C GLU A 412 -16.82 -21.67 1.39
N ASN A 413 -16.12 -22.16 2.42
CA ASN A 413 -16.43 -21.90 3.83
C ASN A 413 -15.51 -20.88 4.51
N VAL A 414 -14.89 -19.97 3.74
CA VAL A 414 -14.03 -18.92 4.30
C VAL A 414 -14.90 -17.79 4.88
N GLN A 415 -14.73 -17.51 6.18
CA GLN A 415 -15.48 -16.49 6.92
C GLN A 415 -14.60 -15.28 7.22
N HIS A 416 -15.10 -14.07 6.95
CA HIS A 416 -14.47 -12.82 7.36
C HIS A 416 -14.74 -12.57 8.85
N VAL A 417 -13.68 -12.45 9.66
CA VAL A 417 -13.80 -12.37 11.13
C VAL A 417 -13.52 -10.97 11.66
N LYS A 418 -12.56 -10.26 11.05
CA LYS A 418 -12.07 -9.00 11.60
C LYS A 418 -11.57 -8.07 10.51
N THR A 419 -11.87 -6.79 10.67
CA THR A 419 -11.27 -5.69 9.91
C THR A 419 -10.75 -4.63 10.87
N SER A 420 -9.52 -4.17 10.64
CA SER A 420 -8.96 -2.96 11.26
C SER A 420 -8.18 -2.21 10.20
N ASP A 421 -8.46 -0.92 9.97
CA ASP A 421 -7.85 -0.04 8.94
C ASP A 421 -6.88 -0.74 7.96
N LYS A 422 -7.42 -1.18 6.82
CA LYS A 422 -6.74 -1.89 5.72
C LYS A 422 -6.21 -3.31 6.02
N GLN A 423 -6.46 -3.87 7.20
CA GLN A 423 -6.06 -5.22 7.58
C GLN A 423 -7.29 -6.09 7.83
N GLU A 424 -7.26 -7.32 7.33
CA GLU A 424 -8.38 -8.25 7.41
C GLU A 424 -7.90 -9.63 7.87
N VAL A 425 -8.77 -10.33 8.60
CA VAL A 425 -8.54 -11.72 9.00
C VAL A 425 -9.73 -12.58 8.58
N TRP A 426 -9.43 -13.65 7.88
CA TRP A 426 -10.38 -14.63 7.39
C TRP A 426 -10.06 -16.00 7.98
N ILE A 427 -11.08 -16.79 8.30
CA ILE A 427 -10.92 -18.14 8.86
C ILE A 427 -11.71 -19.17 8.09
N GLU A 428 -11.18 -20.38 8.03
CA GLU A 428 -11.85 -21.55 7.48
C GLU A 428 -11.70 -22.71 8.47
N SER A 429 -12.80 -23.36 8.82
CA SER A 429 -12.77 -24.55 9.69
C SER A 429 -12.55 -25.81 8.87
N LEU A 430 -11.60 -26.64 9.28
CA LEU A 430 -11.27 -27.92 8.64
C LEU A 430 -11.91 -29.09 9.39
N GLU A 431 -12.16 -30.20 8.67
CA GLU A 431 -12.81 -31.40 9.24
C GLU A 431 -12.01 -32.05 10.37
N ASP A 432 -10.68 -31.88 10.37
CA ASP A 432 -9.78 -32.39 11.41
C ASP A 432 -9.79 -31.55 12.71
N GLY A 433 -10.63 -30.50 12.77
CA GLY A 433 -10.74 -29.58 13.91
C GLY A 433 -9.67 -28.48 13.94
N SER A 434 -8.80 -28.41 12.93
CA SER A 434 -7.90 -27.28 12.72
C SER A 434 -8.59 -26.15 11.94
N MET A 435 -7.93 -25.00 11.84
CA MET A 435 -8.42 -23.85 11.09
C MET A 435 -7.35 -23.34 10.12
N LEU A 436 -7.75 -22.87 8.94
CA LEU A 436 -6.91 -21.96 8.15
C LEU A 436 -7.23 -20.53 8.58
N VAL A 437 -6.18 -19.75 8.83
CA VAL A 437 -6.25 -18.32 9.17
C VAL A 437 -5.51 -17.55 8.09
N THR A 438 -6.25 -16.80 7.29
CA THR A 438 -5.73 -15.94 6.24
C THR A 438 -5.64 -14.51 6.75
N LEU A 439 -4.41 -14.00 6.83
CA LEU A 439 -4.07 -12.64 7.22
C LEU A 439 -3.86 -11.81 5.95
N LEU A 440 -4.66 -10.77 5.75
CA LEU A 440 -4.62 -9.91 4.57
C LEU A 440 -4.21 -8.48 4.95
N ASN A 441 -3.30 -7.92 4.18
CA ASN A 441 -2.93 -6.51 4.25
C ASN A 441 -3.30 -5.78 2.94
N ARG A 442 -4.31 -4.91 2.98
CA ARG A 442 -4.67 -3.96 1.90
C ARG A 442 -3.96 -2.60 2.04
N GLY A 443 -2.95 -2.52 2.90
CA GLY A 443 -2.10 -1.34 3.10
C GLY A 443 -1.08 -1.17 1.99
N ASP A 444 -0.58 0.06 1.83
CA ASP A 444 0.46 0.41 0.84
C ASP A 444 1.88 0.05 1.30
N LYS A 445 2.01 -0.51 2.50
CA LYS A 445 3.27 -0.93 3.11
C LYS A 445 3.07 -2.26 3.83
N GLU A 446 4.17 -2.98 4.03
CA GLU A 446 4.19 -4.15 4.92
C GLU A 446 3.61 -3.79 6.29
N ALA A 447 2.81 -4.69 6.88
CA ALA A 447 2.23 -4.48 8.18
C ALA A 447 2.09 -5.79 8.96
N ASN A 448 2.14 -5.70 10.29
CA ASN A 448 1.78 -6.79 11.17
C ASN A 448 0.26 -6.96 11.20
N VAL A 449 -0.24 -8.12 10.77
CA VAL A 449 -1.66 -8.48 10.80
C VAL A 449 -1.84 -9.65 11.77
N GLY A 450 -2.92 -9.67 12.55
CA GLY A 450 -3.09 -10.74 13.54
C GLY A 450 -4.45 -10.77 14.23
N ILE A 451 -4.68 -11.89 14.93
CA ILE A 451 -5.92 -12.24 15.61
C ILE A 451 -5.63 -12.89 16.96
N HIS A 452 -6.48 -12.63 17.96
CA HIS A 452 -6.40 -13.33 19.23
C HIS A 452 -7.01 -14.73 19.10
N THR A 453 -6.43 -15.74 19.74
CA THR A 453 -6.86 -17.15 19.63
C THR A 453 -8.28 -17.37 20.15
N ASP A 454 -8.72 -16.57 21.14
CA ASP A 454 -10.12 -16.56 21.60
C ASP A 454 -11.12 -16.11 20.51
N GLU A 455 -10.68 -15.33 19.50
CA GLU A 455 -11.53 -14.90 18.37
C GLU A 455 -11.68 -16.01 17.31
N LEU A 456 -10.89 -17.08 17.36
CA LEU A 456 -10.96 -18.19 16.41
C LEU A 456 -12.13 -19.14 16.70
N ASN A 457 -12.79 -19.05 17.86
CA ASN A 457 -13.83 -20.00 18.29
C ASN A 457 -13.39 -21.47 18.31
N MET A 458 -12.09 -21.74 18.53
CA MET A 458 -11.55 -23.09 18.71
C MET A 458 -11.78 -23.63 20.13
N GLU A 459 -11.65 -24.95 20.32
CA GLU A 459 -11.59 -25.53 21.67
C GLU A 459 -10.43 -24.92 22.46
N LYS A 460 -10.72 -24.46 23.69
CA LYS A 460 -9.71 -23.86 24.57
C LYS A 460 -8.55 -24.83 24.80
N SER A 461 -7.38 -24.45 24.30
CA SER A 461 -6.12 -25.16 24.51
C SER A 461 -5.14 -24.31 25.31
N GLY A 462 -4.18 -24.96 25.98
CA GLY A 462 -3.05 -24.27 26.61
C GLY A 462 -2.03 -23.73 25.61
N ALA A 463 -2.09 -24.18 24.35
CA ALA A 463 -1.32 -23.67 23.22
C ALA A 463 -1.99 -24.05 21.89
N TYR A 464 -1.71 -23.29 20.84
CA TYR A 464 -2.07 -23.62 19.46
C TYR A 464 -0.80 -23.72 18.62
N ILE A 465 -0.72 -24.75 17.79
CA ILE A 465 0.33 -24.89 16.78
C ILE A 465 -0.11 -24.13 15.54
N VAL A 466 0.73 -23.21 15.09
CA VAL A 466 0.55 -22.40 13.89
C VAL A 466 1.57 -22.88 12.87
N GLU A 467 1.12 -23.34 11.72
CA GLU A 467 1.95 -23.83 10.62
C GLU A 467 1.76 -22.91 9.41
N ASP A 468 2.83 -22.32 8.88
CA ASP A 468 2.76 -21.65 7.58
C ASP A 468 2.51 -22.68 6.48
N ILE A 469 1.48 -22.49 5.66
CA ILE A 469 1.08 -23.53 4.70
C ILE A 469 2.11 -23.74 3.59
N TRP A 470 2.97 -22.77 3.31
CA TRP A 470 3.98 -22.82 2.26
C TRP A 470 5.32 -23.31 2.79
N SER A 471 5.87 -22.65 3.82
CA SER A 471 7.19 -23.02 4.36
C SER A 471 7.14 -24.30 5.20
N LYS A 472 5.96 -24.64 5.74
CA LYS A 472 5.74 -25.70 6.74
C LYS A 472 6.41 -25.43 8.09
N ASP A 473 6.91 -24.21 8.30
CA ASP A 473 7.45 -23.79 9.58
C ASP A 473 6.35 -23.77 10.62
N LYS A 474 6.68 -24.19 11.84
CA LYS A 474 5.74 -24.32 12.96
C LYS A 474 6.16 -23.45 14.12
N THR A 475 5.19 -22.72 14.66
CA THR A 475 5.31 -22.00 15.92
C THR A 475 4.19 -22.38 16.86
N ALA A 476 4.32 -22.05 18.15
CA ALA A 476 3.31 -22.34 19.15
C ALA A 476 2.91 -21.07 19.89
N VAL A 477 1.64 -20.69 19.78
CA VAL A 477 1.12 -19.45 20.36
C VAL A 477 0.11 -19.76 21.46
N ALA A 478 0.05 -18.90 22.47
CA ALA A 478 -0.97 -18.98 23.52
C ALA A 478 -2.22 -18.17 23.13
N ASN A 479 -1.98 -16.89 22.83
CA ASN A 479 -3.01 -15.85 22.86
C ASN A 479 -3.17 -15.14 21.51
N THR A 480 -2.09 -14.94 20.75
CA THR A 480 -2.14 -14.12 19.53
C THR A 480 -1.39 -14.78 18.40
N ILE A 481 -2.01 -14.84 17.22
CA ILE A 481 -1.38 -15.16 15.95
C ILE A 481 -1.12 -13.83 15.24
N ARG A 482 0.11 -13.59 14.80
CA ARG A 482 0.50 -12.35 14.14
C ARG A 482 1.67 -12.58 13.20
N GLU A 483 1.54 -12.10 11.96
CA GLU A 483 2.59 -12.17 10.94
C GLU A 483 2.75 -10.83 10.23
N LYS A 484 3.94 -10.61 9.67
CA LYS A 484 4.18 -9.51 8.72
C LYS A 484 3.65 -9.91 7.35
N VAL A 485 2.77 -9.09 6.79
CA VAL A 485 2.14 -9.32 5.49
C VAL A 485 2.48 -8.16 4.56
N GLN A 486 2.96 -8.47 3.36
CA GLN A 486 3.30 -7.46 2.34
C GLN A 486 2.08 -6.65 1.91
N ALA A 487 2.33 -5.48 1.33
CA ALA A 487 1.29 -4.62 0.77
C ALA A 487 0.46 -5.38 -0.29
N TYR A 488 -0.87 -5.38 -0.13
CA TYR A 488 -1.81 -6.06 -1.01
C TYR A 488 -1.49 -7.55 -1.20
N ASP A 489 -1.14 -8.24 -0.12
CA ASP A 489 -0.78 -9.66 -0.10
C ASP A 489 -1.41 -10.39 1.09
N ILE A 490 -1.20 -11.70 1.14
CA ILE A 490 -1.74 -12.59 2.18
C ILE A 490 -0.68 -13.53 2.74
N THR A 491 -0.89 -13.90 4.00
CA THR A 491 -0.24 -15.05 4.66
C THR A 491 -1.33 -15.99 5.16
N VAL A 492 -1.16 -17.30 4.95
CA VAL A 492 -2.15 -18.30 5.38
C VAL A 492 -1.49 -19.30 6.32
N LEU A 493 -2.13 -19.49 7.47
CA LEU A 493 -1.61 -20.28 8.57
C LEU A 493 -2.60 -21.39 8.93
N LYS A 494 -2.13 -22.62 9.06
CA LYS A 494 -2.92 -23.72 9.63
C LYS A 494 -2.74 -23.73 11.15
N VAL A 495 -3.85 -23.57 11.88
CA VAL A 495 -3.89 -23.48 13.35
C VAL A 495 -4.53 -24.74 13.92
N THR A 496 -3.83 -25.44 14.82
CA THR A 496 -4.29 -26.68 15.44
C THR A 496 -4.17 -26.62 16.96
N PRO A 497 -5.13 -27.14 17.75
CA PRO A 497 -4.94 -27.26 19.20
C PRO A 497 -3.73 -28.14 19.52
N GLY A 498 -2.86 -27.72 20.44
CA GLY A 498 -1.64 -28.45 20.80
C GLY A 498 -1.28 -28.40 22.29
N THR A 499 -0.32 -29.23 22.70
CA THR A 499 0.20 -29.23 24.08
C THR A 499 1.49 -28.41 24.18
N PRO A 500 1.66 -27.57 25.22
CA PRO A 500 2.84 -26.71 25.39
C PRO A 500 4.21 -27.42 25.34
N GLU A 501 4.32 -28.68 25.78
CA GLU A 501 5.62 -29.33 26.00
C GLU A 501 6.35 -29.77 24.72
N ASP A 502 5.64 -29.90 23.60
CA ASP A 502 6.22 -30.35 22.31
C ASP A 502 6.45 -29.21 21.30
N ALA A 503 6.11 -27.98 21.69
CA ALA A 503 5.93 -26.88 20.79
C ALA A 503 7.13 -25.89 20.85
N PRO A 504 7.68 -25.45 19.71
CA PRO A 504 8.76 -24.45 19.71
C PRO A 504 8.25 -23.08 20.21
N PRO A 505 9.09 -22.31 20.93
CA PRO A 505 8.82 -20.90 21.24
C PRO A 505 8.33 -20.12 20.01
N ALA A 506 7.30 -19.28 20.17
CA ALA A 506 6.85 -18.40 19.09
C ALA A 506 7.64 -17.09 19.13
N ILE A 507 8.85 -17.14 18.56
CA ILE A 507 9.73 -16.00 18.44
C ILE A 507 9.28 -15.12 17.27
N GLN A 508 8.58 -14.03 17.61
CA GLN A 508 8.31 -12.94 16.68
C GLN A 508 9.55 -12.07 16.54
N GLN A 509 9.84 -11.68 15.30
CA GLN A 509 10.98 -10.86 14.94
C GLN A 509 10.50 -9.62 14.20
N ASP A 510 11.04 -8.46 14.59
CA ASP A 510 10.85 -7.22 13.86
C ASP A 510 12.22 -6.60 13.55
N LEU A 511 12.71 -6.89 12.34
CA LEU A 511 13.96 -6.34 11.82
C LEU A 511 13.70 -4.99 11.17
N GLN A 512 14.32 -3.95 11.73
CA GLN A 512 14.27 -2.57 11.29
C GLN A 512 15.59 -2.22 10.63
N VAL A 513 15.54 -1.85 9.35
CA VAL A 513 16.68 -1.46 8.53
C VAL A 513 16.48 -0.03 8.04
N PRO A 514 17.56 0.73 7.74
CA PRO A 514 17.42 2.04 7.13
C PRO A 514 16.71 1.93 5.78
N GLU A 515 15.89 2.91 5.40
CA GLU A 515 15.25 2.90 4.08
C GLU A 515 16.27 2.96 2.93
N LYS A 516 17.35 3.73 3.15
CA LYS A 516 18.43 3.95 2.19
C LYS A 516 19.80 3.90 2.85
N ILE A 517 20.79 3.42 2.12
CA ILE A 517 22.18 3.38 2.57
C ILE A 517 23.15 3.66 1.42
N GLY A 518 24.02 4.65 1.62
CA GLY A 518 25.00 5.09 0.62
C GLY A 518 26.34 4.35 0.69
N GLU A 519 27.12 4.42 -0.39
CA GLU A 519 28.48 3.88 -0.43
C GLU A 519 29.35 4.41 0.72
N GLY A 520 29.96 3.51 1.49
CA GLY A 520 30.79 3.86 2.64
C GLY A 520 30.04 4.38 3.88
N GLU A 521 28.71 4.50 3.83
CA GLU A 521 27.92 4.93 4.99
C GLU A 521 27.83 3.82 6.04
N THR A 522 27.75 4.22 7.31
CA THR A 522 27.40 3.33 8.44
C THR A 522 26.02 3.70 8.96
N LYS A 523 25.12 2.72 9.08
CA LYS A 523 23.78 2.88 9.63
C LYS A 523 23.51 1.83 10.71
N GLU A 524 22.59 2.15 11.61
CA GLU A 524 22.12 1.20 12.62
C GLU A 524 21.01 0.30 12.03
N VAL A 525 21.06 -0.97 12.38
CA VAL A 525 20.03 -1.99 12.12
C VAL A 525 19.63 -2.58 13.46
N SER A 526 18.33 -2.70 13.73
CA SER A 526 17.82 -3.27 14.98
C SER A 526 16.86 -4.43 14.75
N LEU A 527 16.91 -5.42 15.63
CA LEU A 527 16.02 -6.57 15.65
C LEU A 527 15.32 -6.61 17.01
N THR A 528 14.00 -6.44 17.01
CA THR A 528 13.18 -6.67 18.18
C THR A 528 12.68 -8.11 18.19
N ILE A 529 12.95 -8.83 19.28
CA ILE A 529 12.64 -10.24 19.46
C ILE A 529 11.61 -10.37 20.58
N THR A 530 10.44 -10.95 20.29
CA THR A 530 9.36 -11.17 21.28
C THR A 530 8.97 -12.64 21.29
N ASN A 531 8.90 -13.27 22.46
CA ASN A 531 8.40 -14.64 22.57
C ASN A 531 6.91 -14.64 22.92
N ASN A 532 6.06 -14.75 21.90
CA ASN A 532 4.58 -14.80 22.05
C ASN A 532 4.06 -16.20 22.43
N GLY A 533 4.97 -17.16 22.59
CA GLY A 533 4.63 -18.54 22.89
C GLY A 533 4.46 -18.80 24.37
N VAL A 534 4.23 -20.07 24.71
CA VAL A 534 4.13 -20.56 26.12
C VAL A 534 5.41 -21.26 26.60
N VAL A 535 6.40 -21.42 25.73
CA VAL A 535 7.67 -22.09 26.00
C VAL A 535 8.81 -21.08 25.91
N ALA A 536 9.70 -21.08 26.91
CA ALA A 536 10.88 -20.24 26.90
C ALA A 536 11.87 -20.66 25.80
N ALA A 537 12.45 -19.70 25.10
CA ALA A 537 13.64 -19.92 24.27
C ALA A 537 14.87 -19.78 25.16
N ASN A 538 15.76 -20.76 25.17
CA ASN A 538 16.97 -20.79 25.99
C ASN A 538 18.20 -20.80 25.09
N ASN A 539 19.36 -20.42 25.62
CA ASN A 539 20.62 -20.40 24.89
C ASN A 539 20.50 -19.70 23.52
N VAL A 540 19.87 -18.52 23.54
CA VAL A 540 19.53 -17.77 22.34
C VAL A 540 20.78 -17.11 21.78
N GLN A 541 21.04 -17.26 20.48
CA GLN A 541 22.10 -16.56 19.76
C GLN A 541 21.51 -15.88 18.51
N VAL A 542 21.86 -14.63 18.31
CA VAL A 542 21.31 -13.76 17.26
C VAL A 542 22.44 -13.30 16.36
N ASN A 543 22.32 -13.55 15.06
CA ASN A 543 23.26 -13.12 14.03
C ASN A 543 22.55 -12.26 12.99
N LEU A 544 23.32 -11.37 12.37
CA LEU A 544 22.90 -10.58 11.21
C LEU A 544 23.85 -10.86 10.06
N ASP A 545 23.36 -11.56 9.05
CA ASP A 545 24.09 -11.86 7.82
C ASP A 545 23.85 -10.74 6.80
N VAL A 546 24.94 -10.29 6.20
CA VAL A 546 24.96 -9.24 5.17
C VAL A 546 25.76 -9.70 3.95
N PRO A 547 25.57 -9.08 2.77
CA PRO A 547 26.32 -9.46 1.57
C PRO A 547 27.84 -9.28 1.72
N ASN A 548 28.59 -10.00 0.90
CA ASN A 548 30.05 -9.89 0.87
C ASN A 548 30.50 -8.44 0.63
N GLY A 549 31.47 -7.98 1.43
CA GLY A 549 32.03 -6.62 1.36
C GLY A 549 31.40 -5.63 2.35
N TRP A 550 30.25 -5.97 2.93
CA TRP A 550 29.66 -5.22 4.05
C TRP A 550 30.31 -5.61 5.38
N THR A 551 30.37 -4.67 6.32
CA THR A 551 30.85 -4.95 7.68
C THR A 551 29.74 -4.75 8.70
N VAL A 552 29.64 -5.66 9.67
CA VAL A 552 28.64 -5.65 10.73
C VAL A 552 29.35 -5.66 12.07
N GLU A 553 29.02 -4.71 12.93
CA GLU A 553 29.55 -4.61 14.28
C GLU A 553 28.39 -4.61 15.29
N PRO A 554 28.29 -5.60 16.18
CA PRO A 554 27.24 -5.62 17.20
C PRO A 554 27.42 -4.46 18.18
N VAL A 555 26.33 -3.72 18.41
CA VAL A 555 26.27 -2.60 19.36
C VAL A 555 25.73 -3.08 20.70
N SER A 556 24.80 -4.05 20.69
CA SER A 556 24.23 -4.67 21.88
C SER A 556 24.67 -6.14 22.04
N GLU A 557 24.26 -6.75 23.16
CA GLU A 557 24.43 -8.19 23.37
C GLU A 557 23.64 -8.98 22.31
N THR A 558 24.28 -9.99 21.72
CA THR A 558 23.69 -10.85 20.67
C THR A 558 23.36 -12.26 21.18
N GLY A 559 23.60 -12.55 22.45
CA GLY A 559 23.35 -13.86 23.05
C GLY A 559 22.59 -13.73 24.38
N PHE A 560 21.55 -14.54 24.58
CA PHE A 560 20.71 -14.48 25.78
C PHE A 560 20.54 -15.86 26.40
N ALA A 561 20.65 -15.93 27.73
CA ALA A 561 20.45 -17.20 28.44
C ALA A 561 19.02 -17.74 28.25
N THR A 562 18.03 -16.86 28.34
CA THR A 562 16.61 -17.19 28.16
C THR A 562 15.83 -15.96 27.67
N ILE A 563 14.91 -16.17 26.72
CA ILE A 563 13.80 -15.27 26.39
C ILE A 563 12.50 -15.96 26.85
N PRO A 564 11.93 -15.54 27.99
CA PRO A 564 10.75 -16.19 28.56
C PRO A 564 9.49 -15.94 27.70
N PRO A 565 8.45 -16.80 27.81
CA PRO A 565 7.11 -16.50 27.34
C PRO A 565 6.68 -15.12 27.82
N SER A 566 6.32 -14.22 26.90
CA SER A 566 5.86 -12.89 27.28
C SER A 566 4.45 -13.02 27.84
N SER A 567 4.24 -12.60 29.10
CA SER A 567 2.88 -12.35 29.60
C SER A 567 2.31 -11.05 29.04
N GLU A 568 3.16 -10.10 28.59
CA GLU A 568 2.80 -8.77 28.07
C GLU A 568 3.89 -8.13 27.18
N ASN A 569 4.23 -8.68 26.02
CA ASN A 569 5.17 -8.09 25.03
C ASN A 569 6.54 -7.68 25.58
N GLN A 570 7.12 -8.43 26.53
CA GLN A 570 8.54 -8.26 26.85
C GLN A 570 9.37 -8.65 25.62
N SER A 571 10.04 -7.65 25.04
CA SER A 571 10.91 -7.82 23.90
C SER A 571 12.38 -7.62 24.28
N VAL A 572 13.26 -8.35 23.59
CA VAL A 572 14.70 -8.13 23.63
C VAL A 572 15.09 -7.47 22.31
N GLU A 573 15.89 -6.41 22.38
CA GLU A 573 16.37 -5.70 21.19
C GLU A 573 17.84 -6.01 20.97
N VAL A 574 18.20 -6.33 19.72
CA VAL A 574 19.58 -6.50 19.27
C VAL A 574 19.90 -5.46 18.22
N THR A 575 20.98 -4.72 18.38
CA THR A 575 21.40 -3.66 17.46
C THR A 575 22.79 -3.91 16.88
N TRP A 576 22.95 -3.58 15.60
CA TRP A 576 24.22 -3.62 14.88
C TRP A 576 24.45 -2.31 14.14
N ASN A 577 25.70 -1.89 14.05
CA ASN A 577 26.16 -0.94 13.06
C ASN A 577 26.57 -1.70 11.80
N VAL A 578 26.02 -1.30 10.66
CA VAL A 578 26.33 -1.91 9.37
C VAL A 578 26.92 -0.85 8.44
N THR A 579 28.09 -1.14 7.88
CA THR A 579 28.80 -0.25 6.95
C THR A 579 28.79 -0.80 5.53
N ALA A 580 28.35 0.04 4.59
CA ALA A 580 28.36 -0.26 3.17
C ALA A 580 29.80 -0.22 2.60
N PRO A 581 30.15 -1.11 1.65
CA PRO A 581 31.40 -0.98 0.91
C PRO A 581 31.44 0.33 0.12
N THR A 582 32.65 0.79 -0.20
CA THR A 582 32.89 2.03 -0.98
C THR A 582 32.63 1.88 -2.48
N LYS A 583 32.09 0.73 -2.90
CA LYS A 583 31.65 0.47 -4.27
C LYS A 583 30.54 -0.57 -4.20
N LEU A 584 29.33 -0.18 -4.56
CA LEU A 584 28.16 -1.05 -4.54
C LEU A 584 27.91 -1.64 -5.95
N SER A 585 27.36 -2.85 -5.99
CA SER A 585 27.14 -3.61 -7.24
C SER A 585 25.68 -4.02 -7.45
N ALA A 586 24.79 -3.57 -6.57
CA ALA A 586 23.37 -3.89 -6.57
C ALA A 586 22.58 -2.65 -6.14
N ASP A 587 21.32 -2.56 -6.55
CA ASP A 587 20.43 -1.44 -6.23
C ASP A 587 19.75 -1.59 -4.85
N THR A 588 19.87 -2.77 -4.23
CA THR A 588 19.34 -3.05 -2.89
C THR A 588 20.27 -3.97 -2.09
N VAL A 589 20.17 -3.90 -0.77
CA VAL A 589 20.83 -4.82 0.16
C VAL A 589 19.80 -5.49 1.06
N THR A 590 19.84 -6.81 1.14
CA THR A 590 19.01 -7.59 2.06
C THR A 590 19.81 -7.98 3.29
N PHE A 591 19.26 -7.66 4.47
CA PHE A 591 19.77 -8.03 5.77
C PHE A 591 19.01 -9.26 6.26
N ASN A 592 19.72 -10.31 6.64
CA ASN A 592 19.12 -11.55 7.13
C ASN A 592 19.46 -11.73 8.60
N SER A 593 18.47 -11.68 9.47
CA SER A 593 18.67 -12.06 10.86
C SER A 593 18.45 -13.56 11.04
N ALA A 594 19.28 -14.18 11.88
CA ALA A 594 19.17 -15.58 12.24
C ALA A 594 19.30 -15.72 13.77
N ILE A 595 18.25 -16.23 14.39
CA ILE A 595 18.19 -16.56 15.81
C ILE A 595 18.28 -18.08 15.93
N THR A 596 19.13 -18.58 16.81
CA THR A 596 19.14 -20.00 17.24
C THR A 596 18.81 -20.08 18.72
N PHE A 597 18.04 -21.08 19.14
CA PHE A 597 17.64 -21.27 20.53
C PHE A 597 17.30 -22.73 20.84
N GLU A 598 17.31 -23.07 22.13
CA GLU A 598 16.94 -24.36 22.69
C GLU A 598 15.62 -24.29 23.47
N TYR A 599 14.81 -25.34 23.40
CA TYR A 599 13.52 -25.41 24.07
C TYR A 599 13.13 -26.83 24.51
N GLY A 600 12.14 -26.89 25.40
CA GLY A 600 11.61 -28.13 25.96
C GLY A 600 12.57 -28.85 26.92
N LYS A 601 12.05 -29.85 27.65
CA LYS A 601 12.81 -30.61 28.66
C LYS A 601 13.96 -31.43 28.07
N ALA A 602 13.91 -31.72 26.76
CA ALA A 602 14.92 -32.50 26.05
C ALA A 602 16.02 -31.63 25.38
N GLY A 603 15.96 -30.30 25.48
CA GLY A 603 16.96 -29.40 24.87
C GLY A 603 16.95 -29.46 23.35
N LYS A 604 15.76 -29.43 22.72
CA LYS A 604 15.64 -29.39 21.25
C LYS A 604 16.14 -28.03 20.76
N SER A 605 16.89 -27.99 19.66
CA SER A 605 17.30 -26.73 19.02
C SER A 605 16.33 -26.34 17.89
N ALA A 606 16.07 -25.05 17.76
CA ALA A 606 15.35 -24.45 16.63
C ALA A 606 16.01 -23.13 16.24
N ASN A 607 15.61 -22.63 15.08
CA ASN A 607 16.04 -21.35 14.55
C ASN A 607 14.83 -20.55 14.07
N ALA A 608 14.93 -19.23 14.18
CA ALA A 608 14.00 -18.27 13.61
C ALA A 608 14.80 -17.28 12.77
N HIS A 609 14.25 -16.82 11.66
CA HIS A 609 14.92 -15.85 10.80
C HIS A 609 13.91 -14.83 10.29
N THR A 610 14.37 -13.63 9.97
CA THR A 610 13.61 -12.63 9.24
C THR A 610 14.57 -11.82 8.38
N GLN A 611 14.07 -11.29 7.29
CA GLN A 611 14.84 -10.45 6.38
C GLN A 611 14.18 -9.09 6.20
N ALA A 612 14.98 -8.09 5.84
CA ALA A 612 14.52 -6.77 5.45
C ALA A 612 15.51 -6.18 4.44
N THR A 613 15.06 -5.28 3.58
CA THR A 613 15.85 -4.75 2.46
C THR A 613 15.93 -3.23 2.53
N SER A 614 17.10 -2.68 2.22
CA SER A 614 17.33 -1.24 2.04
C SER A 614 17.67 -0.93 0.58
N GLU A 615 17.25 0.24 0.10
CA GLU A 615 17.71 0.76 -1.19
C GLU A 615 19.17 1.21 -1.07
N ILE A 616 19.98 0.84 -2.05
CA ILE A 616 21.35 1.34 -2.20
C ILE A 616 21.30 2.61 -3.03
N ILE A 617 21.95 3.66 -2.53
CA ILE A 617 22.09 4.93 -3.24
C ILE A 617 23.56 5.23 -3.57
N PRO A 618 23.87 5.77 -4.76
CA PRO A 618 25.22 6.21 -5.06
C PRO A 618 25.58 7.45 -4.22
N ALA A 619 26.87 7.71 -4.04
CA ALA A 619 27.32 8.93 -3.37
C ALA A 619 26.93 10.17 -4.20
N PRO A 620 26.29 11.19 -3.61
CA PRO A 620 25.92 12.39 -4.36
C PRO A 620 27.19 13.18 -4.75
N PRO A 621 27.20 13.82 -5.93
CA PRO A 621 28.28 14.71 -6.34
C PRO A 621 28.41 15.90 -5.37
N LYS A 622 29.64 16.39 -5.19
CA LYS A 622 29.97 17.42 -4.19
C LYS A 622 30.23 18.81 -4.78
N THR A 623 30.48 18.88 -6.07
CA THR A 623 30.81 20.12 -6.79
C THR A 623 29.98 20.20 -8.04
N ASP A 624 29.96 21.39 -8.66
CA ASP A 624 29.57 21.58 -10.06
C ASP A 624 30.05 20.40 -10.91
N SER A 625 29.12 19.78 -11.62
CA SER A 625 29.39 18.55 -12.37
C SER A 625 28.61 18.55 -13.67
N PHE A 626 29.25 18.09 -14.75
CA PHE A 626 28.52 17.72 -15.95
C PHE A 626 27.81 16.39 -15.72
N LEU A 627 26.57 16.28 -16.17
CA LEU A 627 25.80 15.04 -16.01
C LEU A 627 26.43 13.87 -16.76
N SER A 628 27.12 14.14 -17.86
CA SER A 628 27.87 13.13 -18.62
C SER A 628 29.07 12.54 -17.88
N ASP A 629 29.53 13.16 -16.79
CA ASP A 629 30.60 12.63 -15.92
C ASP A 629 30.07 11.81 -14.73
N LEU A 630 28.76 11.85 -14.48
CA LEU A 630 28.13 11.21 -13.32
C LEU A 630 27.54 9.83 -13.66
N PRO A 631 27.57 8.87 -12.73
CA PRO A 631 26.85 7.62 -12.92
C PRO A 631 25.35 7.87 -13.04
N PHE A 632 24.68 7.12 -13.93
CA PHE A 632 23.22 7.10 -13.97
C PHE A 632 22.68 6.44 -12.69
N TYR A 633 21.51 6.88 -12.25
CA TYR A 633 20.78 6.34 -11.11
C TYR A 633 19.57 5.55 -11.62
N LYS A 634 19.62 4.22 -11.47
CA LYS A 634 18.67 3.24 -12.07
C LYS A 634 18.85 3.11 -13.59
N ASP A 635 18.13 2.16 -14.19
CA ASP A 635 18.17 1.92 -15.63
C ASP A 635 17.75 3.17 -16.42
N THR A 636 18.45 3.44 -17.52
CA THR A 636 18.12 4.50 -18.46
C THR A 636 17.24 3.96 -19.56
N ILE A 637 16.19 4.70 -19.91
CA ILE A 637 15.36 4.41 -21.10
C ILE A 637 15.86 5.32 -22.22
N ASN A 638 15.94 4.78 -23.43
CA ASN A 638 16.25 5.54 -24.63
C ASN A 638 15.49 4.89 -25.79
N GLY A 639 14.76 5.68 -26.58
CA GLY A 639 13.89 5.12 -27.63
C GLY A 639 14.65 4.34 -28.71
N TRP A 640 15.91 4.70 -28.93
CA TRP A 640 16.80 4.03 -29.86
C TRP A 640 18.27 4.24 -29.48
N GLY A 641 19.05 3.16 -29.53
CA GLY A 641 20.46 3.18 -29.11
C GLY A 641 20.66 3.42 -27.61
N PRO A 642 21.89 3.33 -27.10
CA PRO A 642 22.19 3.73 -25.71
C PRO A 642 22.16 5.26 -25.55
N VAL A 643 21.99 5.73 -24.31
CA VAL A 643 22.24 7.14 -23.99
C VAL A 643 23.73 7.43 -24.15
N GLU A 644 24.06 8.40 -24.99
CA GLU A 644 25.43 8.72 -25.34
C GLU A 644 26.00 9.82 -24.45
N ARG A 645 27.27 9.68 -24.06
CA ARG A 645 27.97 10.65 -23.19
C ARG A 645 28.95 11.46 -24.01
N ASP A 646 28.78 12.79 -23.96
CA ASP A 646 29.57 13.76 -24.71
C ASP A 646 29.52 13.56 -26.24
N ARG A 647 28.48 12.86 -26.73
CA ARG A 647 28.22 12.50 -28.12
C ARG A 647 26.73 12.47 -28.40
N SER A 648 26.34 12.73 -29.65
CA SER A 648 24.98 12.55 -30.16
C SER A 648 24.59 11.06 -30.14
N VAL A 649 23.32 10.73 -30.38
CA VAL A 649 22.91 9.32 -30.53
C VAL A 649 23.37 8.78 -31.88
N GLY A 650 24.28 7.80 -31.89
CA GLY A 650 24.80 7.22 -33.12
C GLY A 650 24.02 6.02 -33.61
N GLY A 651 24.25 4.87 -32.99
CA GLY A 651 23.78 3.55 -33.40
C GLY A 651 23.42 2.66 -32.22
N GLN A 652 23.81 1.38 -32.28
CA GLN A 652 23.49 0.40 -31.24
C GLN A 652 24.63 0.21 -30.23
N GLU A 653 25.83 0.75 -30.52
CA GLU A 653 27.01 0.58 -29.66
C GLU A 653 27.34 1.87 -28.93
N ALA A 654 27.63 1.80 -27.63
CA ALA A 654 27.99 2.99 -26.86
C ALA A 654 29.26 3.69 -27.42
N GLY A 655 29.19 5.00 -27.59
CA GLY A 655 30.27 5.87 -28.06
C GLY A 655 30.38 5.98 -29.59
N ASP A 656 29.41 5.45 -30.33
CA ASP A 656 29.40 5.46 -31.80
C ASP A 656 28.83 6.76 -32.41
N GLY A 657 28.23 7.62 -31.58
CA GLY A 657 27.70 8.92 -31.97
C GLY A 657 28.73 10.00 -32.31
N ASN A 658 28.25 11.05 -32.98
CA ASN A 658 29.05 12.20 -33.40
C ASN A 658 29.20 13.23 -32.28
N THR A 659 29.86 14.36 -32.57
CA THR A 659 29.91 15.49 -31.64
C THR A 659 28.53 16.13 -31.54
N LEU A 660 28.06 16.39 -30.32
CA LEU A 660 26.79 17.08 -30.05
C LEU A 660 26.74 18.42 -30.81
N THR A 661 25.73 18.57 -31.67
CA THR A 661 25.57 19.77 -32.52
C THR A 661 24.13 20.21 -32.59
N ILE A 662 23.83 21.44 -32.14
CA ILE A 662 22.46 22.00 -32.19
C ILE A 662 22.49 23.34 -32.93
N ASN A 663 21.75 23.43 -34.05
CA ASN A 663 21.62 24.63 -34.88
C ASN A 663 22.98 25.26 -35.26
N GLY A 664 23.94 24.40 -35.60
CA GLY A 664 25.30 24.76 -35.98
C GLY A 664 26.27 25.07 -34.82
N GLU A 665 25.82 24.98 -33.57
CA GLU A 665 26.66 25.13 -32.37
C GLU A 665 27.18 23.76 -31.90
N THR A 666 28.49 23.63 -31.69
CA THR A 666 29.12 22.38 -31.23
C THR A 666 29.35 22.37 -29.72
N PHE A 667 29.07 21.26 -29.05
CA PHE A 667 29.26 21.10 -27.60
C PHE A 667 30.20 19.94 -27.27
N GLU A 668 31.15 20.17 -26.35
CA GLU A 668 32.10 19.14 -25.92
C GLU A 668 31.55 18.23 -24.81
N LYS A 669 30.51 18.68 -24.10
CA LYS A 669 29.91 17.99 -22.96
C LYS A 669 28.41 17.91 -23.14
N GLY A 670 27.79 16.82 -22.69
CA GLY A 670 26.33 16.66 -22.72
C GLY A 670 25.90 15.21 -22.87
N LEU A 671 24.61 15.01 -23.10
CA LEU A 671 24.03 13.69 -23.36
C LEU A 671 23.28 13.70 -24.69
N GLY A 672 23.56 12.73 -25.55
CA GLY A 672 22.73 12.43 -26.71
C GLY A 672 21.68 11.38 -26.35
N VAL A 673 20.41 11.64 -26.63
CA VAL A 673 19.29 10.71 -26.42
C VAL A 673 18.37 10.64 -27.64
N ASN A 674 17.59 9.58 -27.76
CA ASN A 674 16.46 9.51 -28.69
C ASN A 674 15.16 9.68 -27.89
N SER A 675 14.11 10.26 -28.47
CA SER A 675 12.84 10.47 -27.75
C SER A 675 12.25 9.18 -27.18
N ASN A 676 11.34 9.32 -26.21
CA ASN A 676 10.98 8.31 -25.23
C ASN A 676 12.18 7.89 -24.35
N SER A 677 13.04 8.86 -24.01
CA SER A 677 14.16 8.65 -23.10
C SER A 677 13.88 9.12 -21.68
N GLU A 678 14.46 8.41 -20.72
CA GLU A 678 14.51 8.78 -19.32
C GLU A 678 15.90 8.54 -18.75
N VAL A 679 16.54 9.59 -18.25
CA VAL A 679 17.87 9.53 -17.64
C VAL A 679 17.82 10.13 -16.24
N SER A 680 18.12 9.34 -15.22
CA SER A 680 18.03 9.76 -13.81
C SER A 680 19.41 9.86 -13.15
N TYR A 681 19.53 10.78 -12.20
CA TYR A 681 20.73 11.06 -11.41
C TYR A 681 20.37 11.30 -9.95
N TYR A 682 21.11 10.68 -9.03
CA TYR A 682 21.03 11.00 -7.62
C TYR A 682 22.00 12.14 -7.29
N ILE A 683 21.46 13.31 -6.96
CA ILE A 683 22.21 14.54 -6.68
C ILE A 683 22.14 14.96 -5.19
N GLY A 684 21.32 14.27 -4.40
CA GLY A 684 21.32 14.35 -2.94
C GLY A 684 20.93 15.71 -2.34
N GLY A 685 20.23 16.57 -3.08
CA GLY A 685 19.69 17.84 -2.56
C GLY A 685 20.69 19.01 -2.50
N ASN A 686 21.93 18.82 -2.94
CA ASN A 686 23.04 19.77 -2.72
C ASN A 686 23.20 20.84 -3.83
N PHE A 687 22.33 20.82 -4.83
CA PHE A 687 22.45 21.63 -6.05
C PHE A 687 21.29 22.61 -6.17
N SER A 688 21.57 23.81 -6.67
CA SER A 688 20.54 24.85 -6.83
C SER A 688 19.99 24.89 -8.25
N THR A 689 20.82 24.55 -9.24
CA THR A 689 20.49 24.82 -10.64
C THR A 689 20.94 23.68 -11.54
N PHE A 690 20.05 23.27 -12.45
CA PHE A 690 20.39 22.49 -13.62
C PHE A 690 20.38 23.39 -14.86
N THR A 691 21.43 23.36 -15.67
CA THR A 691 21.55 24.12 -16.91
C THR A 691 21.83 23.21 -18.09
N SER A 692 21.24 23.49 -19.24
CA SER A 692 21.54 22.80 -20.51
C SER A 692 21.23 23.72 -21.70
N ALA A 693 21.94 23.54 -22.80
CA ALA A 693 21.40 23.80 -24.13
C ALA A 693 20.59 22.58 -24.56
N ILE A 694 19.43 22.77 -25.18
CA ILE A 694 18.55 21.69 -25.64
C ILE A 694 18.12 21.92 -27.09
N GLY A 695 18.01 20.84 -27.86
CA GLY A 695 17.58 20.84 -29.25
C GLY A 695 17.74 19.48 -29.92
N ILE A 696 17.25 19.37 -31.15
CA ILE A 696 17.52 18.21 -32.03
C ILE A 696 18.96 18.31 -32.54
N ASP A 697 19.67 17.18 -32.64
CA ASP A 697 21.03 17.14 -33.16
C ASP A 697 21.05 17.37 -34.70
N ASP A 698 21.98 18.21 -35.17
CA ASP A 698 22.16 18.60 -36.56
C ASP A 698 22.48 17.42 -37.51
N GLU A 699 22.84 16.24 -36.99
CA GLU A 699 23.02 15.04 -37.80
C GLU A 699 21.70 14.51 -38.39
N MET A 700 20.56 14.91 -37.84
CA MET A 700 19.23 14.57 -38.33
C MET A 700 18.75 15.51 -39.45
N VAL A 701 19.45 15.49 -40.60
CA VAL A 701 18.99 16.17 -41.83
C VAL A 701 18.98 15.17 -42.99
N TRP A 702 17.81 14.59 -43.30
CA TRP A 702 17.63 13.65 -44.43
C TRP A 702 16.93 14.27 -45.65
N GLU A 703 17.09 13.63 -46.82
CA GLU A 703 16.89 14.17 -48.18
C GLU A 703 15.48 14.72 -48.50
N ASP A 704 14.47 14.54 -47.65
CA ASP A 704 13.09 15.00 -47.84
C ASP A 704 12.66 16.16 -46.90
N GLY A 705 13.53 16.60 -46.00
CA GLY A 705 13.29 17.75 -45.12
C GLY A 705 12.34 17.47 -43.94
N GLN A 706 12.22 16.21 -43.52
CA GLN A 706 11.59 15.85 -42.24
C GLN A 706 12.57 16.14 -41.11
N GLU A 707 12.08 16.75 -40.03
CA GLU A 707 12.82 17.11 -38.84
C GLU A 707 12.14 16.45 -37.64
N GLY A 708 12.92 15.94 -36.68
CA GLY A 708 12.36 15.36 -35.45
C GLY A 708 11.65 16.39 -34.59
N ASP A 709 10.71 15.93 -33.78
CA ASP A 709 9.93 16.76 -32.88
C ASP A 709 9.88 16.18 -31.47
N VAL A 710 10.28 16.98 -30.48
CA VAL A 710 10.44 16.47 -29.12
C VAL A 710 9.99 17.46 -28.07
N VAL A 711 9.70 16.95 -26.87
CA VAL A 711 9.53 17.76 -25.66
C VAL A 711 10.57 17.36 -24.62
N PHE A 712 11.36 18.32 -24.17
CA PHE A 712 12.31 18.17 -23.07
C PHE A 712 11.63 18.49 -21.76
N GLU A 713 11.71 17.57 -20.81
CA GLU A 713 11.21 17.75 -19.46
C GLU A 713 12.30 17.51 -18.42
N VAL A 714 12.27 18.31 -17.35
CA VAL A 714 13.13 18.12 -16.18
C VAL A 714 12.24 17.83 -14.98
N TRP A 715 12.53 16.74 -14.28
CA TRP A 715 11.79 16.27 -13.11
C TRP A 715 12.71 16.20 -11.89
N GLY A 716 12.19 16.59 -10.73
CA GLY A 716 12.88 16.46 -9.44
C GLY A 716 11.99 15.74 -8.44
N ASP A 717 12.49 14.64 -7.87
CA ASP A 717 11.79 13.82 -6.87
C ASP A 717 10.34 13.46 -7.26
N GLY A 718 10.14 13.14 -8.55
CA GLY A 718 8.84 12.77 -9.12
C GLY A 718 7.93 13.94 -9.50
N LYS A 719 8.38 15.18 -9.35
CA LYS A 719 7.65 16.39 -9.76
C LYS A 719 8.27 17.02 -11.00
N LYS A 720 7.44 17.33 -12.01
CA LYS A 720 7.89 18.09 -13.19
C LYS A 720 8.28 19.52 -12.77
N LEU A 721 9.51 19.91 -13.09
CA LEU A 721 10.10 21.21 -12.78
C LEU A 721 10.16 22.10 -14.02
N TYR A 722 10.35 21.49 -15.20
CA TYR A 722 10.47 22.20 -16.46
C TYR A 722 9.85 21.38 -17.61
N ASP A 723 9.34 22.09 -18.60
CA ASP A 723 8.74 21.60 -19.83
C ASP A 723 9.10 22.59 -20.95
N SER A 724 9.75 22.12 -22.02
CA SER A 724 10.19 23.01 -23.11
C SER A 724 9.06 23.41 -24.07
N GLY A 725 7.89 22.74 -23.99
CA GLY A 725 6.99 22.57 -25.12
C GLY A 725 7.69 21.89 -26.31
N LEU A 726 7.02 21.85 -27.46
CA LEU A 726 7.57 21.29 -28.70
C LEU A 726 8.88 21.98 -29.12
N VAL A 727 9.86 21.17 -29.51
CA VAL A 727 11.16 21.56 -30.06
C VAL A 727 11.37 20.79 -31.36
N THR A 728 11.59 21.51 -32.46
CA THR A 728 11.84 20.96 -33.80
C THR A 728 13.26 21.31 -34.27
N GLY A 729 13.75 20.63 -35.31
CA GLY A 729 15.10 20.82 -35.86
C GLY A 729 15.42 22.24 -36.35
N ASP A 730 14.41 22.98 -36.83
CA ASP A 730 14.54 24.37 -37.30
C ASP A 730 14.52 25.43 -36.18
N MET A 731 14.28 25.03 -34.93
CA MET A 731 14.25 25.98 -33.81
C MET A 731 15.66 26.41 -33.39
N GLU A 732 15.77 27.68 -32.95
CA GLU A 732 16.98 28.16 -32.30
C GLU A 732 17.26 27.36 -31.01
N THR A 733 18.54 27.08 -30.75
CA THR A 733 19.03 26.41 -29.53
C THR A 733 18.41 27.03 -28.28
N LYS A 734 17.65 26.23 -27.51
CA LYS A 734 17.04 26.70 -26.27
C LYS A 734 18.02 26.50 -25.11
N TYR A 735 18.28 27.55 -24.36
CA TYR A 735 19.09 27.50 -23.14
C TYR A 735 18.19 27.50 -21.92
N ILE A 736 18.32 26.49 -21.08
CA ILE A 736 17.50 26.29 -19.89
C ILE A 736 18.32 26.44 -18.61
N ASP A 737 17.65 26.98 -17.59
CA ASP A 737 18.13 27.12 -16.22
C ASP A 737 16.94 26.75 -15.33
N VAL A 738 17.06 25.62 -14.63
CA VAL A 738 15.98 25.01 -13.86
C VAL A 738 16.40 24.97 -12.39
N ASP A 739 15.56 25.53 -11.51
CA ASP A 739 15.76 25.46 -10.06
C ASP A 739 15.54 24.01 -9.59
N ILE A 740 16.61 23.43 -9.05
CA ILE A 740 16.63 22.07 -8.50
C ILE A 740 16.98 22.08 -7.01
N THR A 741 16.79 23.21 -6.33
CA THR A 741 17.10 23.36 -4.90
C THR A 741 16.36 22.31 -4.07
N GLY A 742 17.12 21.50 -3.34
CA GLY A 742 16.58 20.44 -2.48
C GLY A 742 16.15 19.16 -3.21
N VAL A 743 16.31 19.09 -4.54
CA VAL A 743 16.02 17.89 -5.33
C VAL A 743 17.05 16.81 -5.05
N SER A 744 16.61 15.62 -4.66
CA SER A 744 17.50 14.48 -4.40
C SER A 744 17.74 13.63 -5.65
N VAL A 745 16.71 13.44 -6.46
CA VAL A 745 16.76 12.71 -7.74
C VAL A 745 16.34 13.64 -8.87
N LEU A 746 17.28 13.92 -9.78
CA LEU A 746 17.05 14.66 -11.01
C LEU A 746 16.79 13.66 -12.15
N LYS A 747 15.69 13.82 -12.88
CA LYS A 747 15.39 13.03 -14.07
C LYS A 747 15.22 13.95 -15.29
N LEU A 748 15.90 13.60 -16.37
CA LEU A 748 15.78 14.22 -17.68
C LEU A 748 14.95 13.32 -18.58
N VAL A 749 13.92 13.87 -19.22
CA VAL A 749 13.00 13.13 -20.09
C VAL A 749 12.92 13.82 -21.44
N VAL A 750 12.96 13.05 -22.52
CA VAL A 750 12.60 13.54 -23.86
C VAL A 750 11.44 12.70 -24.37
N THR A 751 10.29 13.32 -24.63
CA THR A 751 9.13 12.65 -25.24
C THR A 751 9.06 12.95 -26.73
N ASP A 752 8.39 12.06 -27.46
CA ASP A 752 7.95 12.27 -28.86
C ASP A 752 6.98 13.47 -28.93
N GLY A 753 7.05 14.23 -30.03
CA GLY A 753 6.33 15.48 -30.26
C GLY A 753 4.97 15.35 -30.97
N ASP A 754 4.60 14.13 -31.38
CA ASP A 754 3.31 13.66 -31.95
C ASP A 754 3.49 12.96 -33.32
N ASP A 755 4.72 12.77 -33.82
CA ASP A 755 4.96 12.25 -35.16
C ASP A 755 5.68 10.89 -35.27
N ASN A 756 6.21 10.34 -34.17
CA ASN A 756 7.00 9.10 -33.96
C ASN A 756 8.49 9.35 -33.64
N ASN A 757 9.21 8.37 -33.09
CA ASN A 757 10.58 8.60 -32.59
C ASN A 757 11.75 8.44 -33.59
N TRP A 758 11.50 8.29 -34.90
CA TRP A 758 12.56 7.90 -35.85
C TRP A 758 13.61 8.98 -36.10
N PHE A 759 13.29 10.26 -35.90
CA PHE A 759 14.19 11.39 -36.19
C PHE A 759 14.52 12.24 -34.97
N ASP A 760 14.14 11.75 -33.79
CA ASP A 760 14.17 12.51 -32.54
C ASP A 760 15.49 12.33 -31.80
N HIS A 761 16.62 12.54 -32.48
CA HIS A 761 17.91 12.59 -31.81
C HIS A 761 18.02 13.94 -31.12
N ALA A 762 17.92 13.92 -29.80
CA ALA A 762 17.83 15.08 -28.94
C ALA A 762 19.06 15.19 -28.05
N ASP A 763 19.55 16.42 -27.89
CA ASP A 763 20.77 16.71 -27.16
C ASP A 763 20.46 17.49 -25.88
N TRP A 764 20.90 16.95 -24.74
CA TRP A 764 21.13 17.71 -23.51
C TRP A 764 22.56 18.25 -23.52
N ALA A 765 22.82 19.23 -24.38
CA ALA A 765 24.12 19.83 -24.57
C ALA A 765 24.55 20.69 -23.38
N ASN A 766 25.81 20.56 -22.97
CA ASN A 766 26.41 21.24 -21.81
C ASN A 766 25.61 21.03 -20.50
N ALA A 767 24.91 19.90 -20.39
CA ALA A 767 24.07 19.54 -19.25
C ALA A 767 24.88 19.49 -17.94
N LYS A 768 24.60 20.44 -17.05
CA LYS A 768 25.41 20.70 -15.86
C LYS A 768 24.53 20.98 -14.65
N ILE A 769 24.91 20.42 -13.50
CA ILE A 769 24.37 20.81 -12.20
C ILE A 769 25.35 21.77 -11.51
N ILE A 770 24.81 22.82 -10.92
CA ILE A 770 25.55 23.86 -10.21
C ILE A 770 25.33 23.66 -8.72
N ALA A 771 26.41 23.43 -8.00
CA ALA A 771 26.37 23.29 -6.55
C ALA A 771 25.80 24.58 -5.97
N THR A 772 24.98 24.44 -4.94
CA THR A 772 24.45 25.62 -4.25
C THR A 772 25.64 26.45 -3.77
N ASN A 773 25.87 27.63 -4.37
CA ASN A 773 26.96 28.54 -4.00
C ASN A 773 26.69 29.14 -2.62
N ASN A 774 26.80 28.33 -1.57
CA ASN A 774 27.08 28.81 -0.23
C ASN A 774 28.59 28.98 -0.19
N GLY A 775 29.07 30.19 -0.53
CA GLY A 775 30.49 30.51 -0.45
C GLY A 775 31.02 30.03 0.90
N ALA A 776 32.04 29.14 0.87
CA ALA A 776 32.58 28.38 2.00
C ALA A 776 32.12 28.93 3.36
N ASP A 777 30.94 28.49 3.77
CA ASP A 777 30.49 28.73 5.12
C ASP A 777 31.31 27.77 5.98
N GLU A 778 32.41 28.27 6.53
CA GLU A 778 33.24 27.55 7.51
C GLU A 778 32.75 27.82 8.94
N THR A 779 31.65 28.57 9.11
CA THR A 779 31.15 28.95 10.42
C THR A 779 30.09 27.96 10.89
N ALA A 780 30.35 27.31 12.03
CA ALA A 780 29.38 26.39 12.62
C ALA A 780 28.16 27.15 13.16
N PRO A 781 26.95 26.56 13.09
CA PRO A 781 25.72 27.22 13.50
C PRO A 781 25.74 27.58 15.00
N GLU A 782 25.21 28.74 15.37
CA GLU A 782 25.04 29.11 16.77
C GLU A 782 23.82 28.40 17.37
N LEU A 783 23.97 27.86 18.58
CA LEU A 783 22.92 27.10 19.26
C LEU A 783 22.58 27.70 20.62
N GLU A 784 21.32 28.07 20.81
CA GLU A 784 20.75 28.52 22.07
C GLU A 784 19.77 27.48 22.61
N VAL A 785 20.05 26.89 23.77
CA VAL A 785 19.18 25.87 24.40
C VAL A 785 18.57 26.45 25.67
N THR A 786 17.25 26.29 25.81
CA THR A 786 16.50 26.67 26.99
C THR A 786 15.76 25.48 27.59
N MET A 787 15.65 25.46 28.92
CA MET A 787 14.85 24.51 29.67
C MET A 787 13.78 25.30 30.41
N ASN A 788 12.50 24.98 30.13
CA ASN A 788 11.35 25.71 30.65
C ASN A 788 11.44 27.24 30.41
N GLY A 789 11.96 27.63 29.23
CA GLY A 789 12.07 29.03 28.79
C GLY A 789 13.25 29.82 29.38
N LYS A 790 14.20 29.16 30.06
CA LYS A 790 15.44 29.78 30.57
C LYS A 790 16.67 29.09 30.01
N LEU A 791 17.72 29.84 29.69
CA LEU A 791 19.01 29.30 29.24
C LEU A 791 19.52 28.19 30.16
N VAL A 792 19.89 27.05 29.57
CA VAL A 792 20.41 25.89 30.31
C VAL A 792 21.85 26.15 30.73
N GLN A 793 22.18 25.83 31.98
CA GLN A 793 23.55 25.85 32.50
C GLN A 793 24.23 24.50 32.25
N ASP A 794 25.55 24.46 32.10
CA ASP A 794 26.31 23.24 31.78
C ASP A 794 26.04 22.07 32.75
N GLN A 795 25.69 22.38 34.00
CA GLN A 795 25.19 21.42 34.97
C GLN A 795 23.91 21.93 35.63
N VAL A 796 22.87 21.09 35.67
CA VAL A 796 21.59 21.40 36.29
C VAL A 796 21.23 20.29 37.27
N SER A 797 20.81 20.65 38.49
CA SER A 797 20.26 19.69 39.45
C SER A 797 18.76 19.91 39.61
N LEU A 798 17.97 18.86 39.35
CA LEU A 798 16.50 18.90 39.34
C LEU A 798 15.93 17.84 40.28
N SER A 799 14.69 18.03 40.71
CA SER A 799 13.92 16.95 41.33
C SER A 799 13.29 16.07 40.26
N ASP A 800 13.28 14.77 40.50
CA ASP A 800 12.48 13.75 39.81
C ASP A 800 10.96 14.03 39.78
N THR A 801 10.44 14.95 40.61
CA THR A 801 9.04 15.39 40.56
C THR A 801 8.75 16.41 39.45
N GLU A 802 9.79 16.99 38.86
CA GLU A 802 9.68 18.01 37.84
C GLU A 802 9.36 17.41 36.46
N THR A 803 8.81 18.26 35.62
CA THR A 803 8.64 18.00 34.19
C THR A 803 9.35 19.12 33.46
N ILE A 804 10.23 18.75 32.54
CA ILE A 804 11.02 19.71 31.79
C ILE A 804 10.69 19.66 30.32
N MET A 805 10.76 20.81 29.68
CA MET A 805 10.69 20.93 28.23
C MET A 805 11.96 21.65 27.80
N PHE A 806 12.77 20.97 27.01
CA PHE A 806 13.88 21.60 26.30
C PHE A 806 13.38 22.18 24.99
N THR A 807 13.77 23.41 24.72
CA THR A 807 13.65 24.03 23.40
C THR A 807 15.01 24.56 23.00
N TRP A 808 15.24 24.64 21.70
CA TRP A 808 16.47 25.21 21.18
C TRP A 808 16.18 26.03 19.94
N LYS A 809 17.06 27.01 19.73
CA LYS A 809 17.11 27.83 18.53
C LYS A 809 18.51 27.68 17.95
N ALA A 810 18.58 27.15 16.74
CA ALA A 810 19.79 27.19 15.94
C ALA A 810 19.68 28.38 14.98
N THR A 811 20.73 29.18 14.90
CA THR A 811 20.86 30.29 13.95
C THR A 811 22.17 30.16 13.24
N ASP A 812 22.16 30.40 11.94
CA ASP A 812 23.36 30.38 11.13
C ASP A 812 23.36 31.63 10.23
N GLU A 813 24.51 32.29 10.14
CA GLU A 813 24.69 33.50 9.34
C GLU A 813 25.12 33.18 7.88
N GLY A 814 25.43 31.91 7.58
CA GLY A 814 25.90 31.44 6.29
C GLY A 814 24.88 30.56 5.53
N SER A 815 25.17 29.27 5.45
CA SER A 815 24.48 28.25 4.65
C SER A 815 23.06 27.91 5.14
N GLY A 816 22.71 28.33 6.36
CA GLY A 816 21.45 28.07 7.03
C GLY A 816 21.42 26.69 7.69
N ILE A 817 20.48 26.48 8.62
CA ILE A 817 20.37 25.22 9.36
C ILE A 817 19.80 24.10 8.45
N ALA A 818 20.51 22.98 8.34
CA ALA A 818 20.03 21.77 7.67
C ALA A 818 19.21 20.90 8.64
N THR A 819 19.79 20.54 9.79
CA THR A 819 19.15 19.68 10.77
C THR A 819 19.39 20.15 12.20
N THR A 820 18.46 19.81 13.10
CA THR A 820 18.71 19.87 14.54
C THR A 820 18.18 18.61 15.20
N THR A 821 19.03 17.90 15.92
CA THR A 821 18.66 16.71 16.70
C THR A 821 18.95 16.96 18.17
N ALA A 822 18.22 16.27 19.04
CA ALA A 822 18.46 16.32 20.47
C ALA A 822 18.38 14.92 21.07
N SER A 823 19.11 14.69 22.15
CA SER A 823 19.06 13.43 22.88
C SER A 823 19.06 13.65 24.39
N PHE A 824 18.35 12.80 25.12
CA PHE A 824 18.37 12.71 26.58
C PHE A 824 18.73 11.28 27.00
N ALA A 825 19.79 11.13 27.79
CA ALA A 825 20.34 9.84 28.21
C ALA A 825 20.60 8.88 27.02
N GLY A 826 21.13 9.43 25.91
CA GLY A 826 21.47 8.67 24.71
C GLY A 826 20.31 8.34 23.76
N LYS A 827 19.07 8.69 24.10
CA LYS A 827 17.88 8.48 23.24
C LYS A 827 17.41 9.78 22.61
N GLU A 828 16.88 9.73 21.39
CA GLU A 828 16.35 10.91 20.69
C GLU A 828 15.24 11.62 21.51
N TYR A 829 15.24 12.96 21.46
CA TYR A 829 14.33 13.82 22.19
C TYR A 829 13.49 14.70 21.24
N ASP A 830 12.16 14.55 21.31
CA ASP A 830 11.21 15.37 20.56
C ASP A 830 11.02 16.75 21.24
N LYS A 831 11.32 17.82 20.48
CA LYS A 831 11.18 19.22 20.91
C LYS A 831 9.78 19.63 21.36
N ASN A 832 8.74 18.90 20.95
CA ASN A 832 7.34 19.20 21.31
C ASN A 832 6.85 18.41 22.53
N LYS A 833 7.66 17.50 23.07
CA LYS A 833 7.26 16.60 24.14
C LYS A 833 7.87 17.02 25.48
N ALA A 834 7.03 17.16 26.50
CA ALA A 834 7.50 17.37 27.87
C ALA A 834 8.09 16.07 28.44
N LEU A 835 9.22 16.17 29.15
CA LEU A 835 9.91 15.04 29.77
C LEU A 835 9.60 14.96 31.26
N PRO A 836 8.84 13.97 31.72
CA PRO A 836 8.72 13.68 33.14
C PRO A 836 10.05 13.07 33.64
N LEU A 837 10.57 13.61 34.75
CA LEU A 837 11.78 13.09 35.40
C LEU A 837 11.52 11.98 36.41
N ALA A 838 10.25 11.60 36.61
CA ALA A 838 9.84 10.57 37.54
C ALA A 838 10.51 9.23 37.21
N GLY A 839 11.14 8.60 38.21
CA GLY A 839 11.81 7.31 38.07
C GLY A 839 13.14 7.36 37.31
N LYS A 840 13.65 8.56 37.00
CA LYS A 840 14.95 8.79 36.35
C LYS A 840 15.99 9.43 37.27
N PRO A 841 16.14 9.06 38.55
CA PRO A 841 17.20 9.64 39.38
C PRO A 841 18.58 9.23 38.86
N GLY A 842 19.58 10.11 38.99
CA GLY A 842 20.92 9.89 38.44
C GLY A 842 21.46 11.04 37.61
N GLU A 843 22.67 10.86 37.11
CA GLU A 843 23.30 11.78 36.16
C GLU A 843 22.89 11.39 34.75
N HIS A 844 22.33 12.35 33.99
CA HIS A 844 21.88 12.15 32.61
C HIS A 844 22.51 13.20 31.72
N GLU A 845 22.81 12.82 30.48
CA GLU A 845 23.28 13.77 29.47
C GLU A 845 22.10 14.25 28.62
N PHE A 846 21.95 15.57 28.46
CA PHE A 846 21.13 16.15 27.40
C PHE A 846 22.04 16.80 26.37
N SER A 847 21.90 16.45 25.09
CA SER A 847 22.67 17.07 24.02
C SER A 847 21.78 17.55 22.89
N VAL A 848 22.16 18.66 22.27
CA VAL A 848 21.52 19.18 21.07
C VAL A 848 22.61 19.41 20.04
N THR A 849 22.40 18.89 18.84
CA THR A 849 23.29 19.01 17.69
C THR A 849 22.57 19.78 16.61
N ALA A 850 23.18 20.82 16.09
CA ALA A 850 22.73 21.53 14.89
C ALA A 850 23.79 21.36 13.80
N GLU A 851 23.32 21.05 12.60
CA GLU A 851 24.13 20.97 11.39
C GLU A 851 23.60 22.00 10.40
N ASP A 852 24.49 22.78 9.82
CA ASP A 852 24.15 23.71 8.74
C ASP A 852 24.17 23.00 7.37
N LYS A 853 23.77 23.71 6.31
CA LYS A 853 23.75 23.13 4.95
C LYS A 853 25.14 22.99 4.33
N ALA A 854 26.19 23.50 4.98
CA ALA A 854 27.58 23.29 4.61
C ALA A 854 28.24 22.09 5.33
N GLY A 855 27.53 21.47 6.28
CA GLY A 855 28.00 20.33 7.06
C GLY A 855 28.80 20.71 8.31
N ASN A 856 28.81 21.99 8.71
CA ASN A 856 29.40 22.37 10.00
C ASN A 856 28.44 22.02 11.14
N ILE A 857 29.01 21.50 12.22
CA ILE A 857 28.23 20.95 13.33
C ILE A 857 28.56 21.71 14.61
N THR A 858 27.51 22.18 15.30
CA THR A 858 27.58 22.63 16.68
C THR A 858 26.82 21.66 17.58
N LYS A 859 27.53 21.03 18.53
CA LYS A 859 26.93 20.21 19.58
C LYS A 859 27.09 20.88 20.95
N LYS A 860 25.98 21.07 21.67
CA LYS A 860 25.99 21.46 23.09
C LYS A 860 25.51 20.31 23.94
N THR A 861 26.25 20.05 25.02
CA THR A 861 25.97 18.98 25.97
C THR A 861 25.80 19.56 27.37
N TYR A 862 24.78 19.10 28.08
CA TYR A 862 24.40 19.54 29.42
C TYR A 862 24.27 18.32 30.35
N GLN A 863 24.82 18.43 31.54
CA GLN A 863 24.69 17.39 32.57
C GLN A 863 23.47 17.69 33.45
N ILE A 864 22.51 16.76 33.47
CA ILE A 864 21.25 16.83 34.19
C ILE A 864 21.28 15.84 35.35
N ASN A 865 21.47 16.36 36.56
CA ASN A 865 21.48 15.59 37.79
C ASN A 865 20.07 15.55 38.38
N VAL A 866 19.37 14.44 38.15
CA VAL A 866 18.04 14.23 38.71
C VAL A 866 18.19 13.62 40.10
N ASN A 867 17.69 14.34 41.11
CA ASN A 867 17.71 13.90 42.49
C ASN A 867 16.30 13.51 42.92
N THR A 868 16.19 12.45 43.71
CA THR A 868 14.97 12.12 44.44
C THR A 868 15.17 12.31 45.94
N SER A 869 14.07 12.32 46.69
CA SER A 869 14.08 12.37 48.15
C SER A 869 12.85 11.66 48.71
N PRO A 870 12.84 11.29 50.01
CA PRO A 870 11.64 10.74 50.62
C PRO A 870 10.41 11.64 50.49
N GLN A 871 10.60 12.97 50.40
CA GLN A 871 9.50 13.89 50.16
C GLN A 871 9.03 13.89 48.70
N ALA A 872 9.94 13.72 47.75
CA ALA A 872 9.63 13.64 46.31
C ALA A 872 8.86 12.36 45.99
N MET A 873 9.31 11.23 46.54
CA MET A 873 8.61 9.94 46.46
C MET A 873 7.19 10.00 47.05
N ARG A 874 6.97 10.78 48.12
CA ARG A 874 5.60 11.00 48.66
C ARG A 874 4.72 11.76 47.67
N THR A 875 5.27 12.73 46.97
CA THR A 875 4.57 13.45 45.89
C THR A 875 4.21 12.49 44.74
N HIS A 876 5.11 11.56 44.38
CA HIS A 876 4.80 10.53 43.37
C HIS A 876 3.67 9.60 43.83
N VAL A 877 3.72 9.12 45.08
CA VAL A 877 2.63 8.30 45.65
C VAL A 877 1.28 9.03 45.59
N GLU A 878 1.24 10.33 45.89
CA GLU A 878 0.01 11.14 45.78
C GLU A 878 -0.47 11.29 44.32
N ARG A 879 0.45 11.50 43.37
CA ARG A 879 0.10 11.60 41.94
C ARG A 879 -0.41 10.27 41.39
N PHE A 880 0.22 9.17 41.77
CA PHE A 880 -0.19 7.82 41.36
C PHE A 880 -1.54 7.42 41.98
N ASP A 881 -1.82 7.80 43.23
CA ASP A 881 -3.14 7.63 43.84
C ASP A 881 -4.22 8.40 43.09
N GLN A 882 -3.96 9.66 42.73
CA GLN A 882 -4.89 10.46 41.91
C GLN A 882 -5.13 9.85 40.51
N ALA A 883 -4.16 9.12 39.98
CA ALA A 883 -4.26 8.41 38.70
C ALA A 883 -4.88 7.00 38.81
N GLY A 884 -5.28 6.56 40.01
CA GLY A 884 -5.88 5.23 40.23
C GLY A 884 -4.88 4.07 40.21
N ALA A 885 -3.59 4.35 40.45
CA ALA A 885 -2.52 3.35 40.38
C ALA A 885 -2.48 2.36 41.56
N PHE A 886 -3.38 2.49 42.54
CA PHE A 886 -3.43 1.61 43.72
C PHE A 886 -4.85 1.06 43.92
N GLN A 887 -4.96 -0.25 44.17
CA GLN A 887 -6.26 -0.91 44.36
C GLN A 887 -6.92 -0.60 45.71
N ASP A 888 -6.14 -0.34 46.76
CA ASP A 888 -6.63 0.06 48.09
C ASP A 888 -5.89 1.30 48.60
N THR A 889 -6.65 2.34 48.97
CA THR A 889 -6.18 3.56 49.66
C THR A 889 -5.35 3.29 50.93
N LYS A 890 -5.48 2.11 51.56
CA LYS A 890 -4.61 1.69 52.67
C LYS A 890 -3.15 1.57 52.26
N ASN A 891 -2.86 1.11 51.05
CA ASN A 891 -1.50 0.93 50.55
C ASN A 891 -0.81 2.28 50.36
N VAL A 892 -1.54 3.25 49.82
CA VAL A 892 -1.12 4.66 49.73
C VAL A 892 -0.75 5.19 51.11
N ARG A 893 -1.60 4.96 52.12
CA ARG A 893 -1.34 5.38 53.51
C ARG A 893 -0.11 4.69 54.13
N ILE A 894 0.10 3.41 53.85
CA ILE A 894 1.27 2.65 54.32
C ILE A 894 2.55 3.23 53.70
N LEU A 895 2.59 3.42 52.38
CA LEU A 895 3.73 4.00 51.66
C LEU A 895 4.05 5.41 52.17
N GLN A 896 3.04 6.26 52.37
CA GLN A 896 3.20 7.60 52.94
C GLN A 896 3.81 7.59 54.34
N LEU A 897 3.37 6.66 55.21
CA LEU A 897 3.91 6.53 56.57
C LEU A 897 5.36 6.02 56.56
N HIS A 898 5.66 5.07 55.67
CA HIS A 898 6.98 4.49 55.52
C HIS A 898 7.99 5.54 55.05
N LEU A 899 7.63 6.32 54.02
CA LEU A 899 8.44 7.43 53.51
C LEU A 899 8.62 8.55 54.54
N THR A 900 7.59 8.84 55.35
CA THR A 900 7.70 9.79 56.48
C THR A 900 8.74 9.31 57.51
N THR A 901 8.76 8.01 57.80
CA THR A 901 9.72 7.41 58.73
C THR A 901 11.15 7.46 58.17
N ILE A 902 11.34 7.17 56.88
CA ILE A 902 12.62 7.30 56.19
C ILE A 902 13.12 8.75 56.28
N LYS A 903 12.26 9.73 55.98
CA LYS A 903 12.60 11.15 56.09
C LYS A 903 13.08 11.52 57.50
N GLN A 904 12.38 11.07 58.55
CA GLN A 904 12.74 11.38 59.94
C GLN A 904 14.11 10.81 60.34
N TYR A 905 14.49 9.63 59.83
CA TYR A 905 15.82 9.06 60.10
C TYR A 905 16.91 9.77 59.29
N LEU A 906 16.60 10.14 58.04
CA LEU A 906 17.50 10.91 57.19
C LEU A 906 17.78 12.30 57.80
N ASP A 907 16.76 13.02 58.26
CA ASP A 907 16.90 14.34 58.92
C ASP A 907 17.73 14.27 60.23
N LYS A 908 17.79 13.10 60.86
CA LYS A 908 18.60 12.82 62.06
C LYS A 908 20.01 12.29 61.74
N ASN A 909 20.39 12.25 60.46
CA ASN A 909 21.65 11.67 59.97
C ASN A 909 21.89 10.23 60.44
N ASN A 910 20.83 9.41 60.58
CA ASN A 910 20.93 8.02 61.01
C ASN A 910 20.97 7.06 59.82
N THR A 911 22.08 7.06 59.07
CA THR A 911 22.26 6.31 57.82
C THR A 911 21.90 4.82 57.95
N ALA A 912 22.35 4.14 59.02
CA ALA A 912 22.07 2.72 59.22
C ALA A 912 20.57 2.41 59.36
N LYS A 913 19.79 3.28 60.01
CA LYS A 913 18.33 3.12 60.09
C LYS A 913 17.65 3.53 58.80
N THR A 914 18.16 4.54 58.10
CA THR A 914 17.63 4.98 56.80
C THR A 914 17.75 3.88 55.75
N CYS A 915 18.92 3.25 55.58
CA CYS A 915 19.11 2.15 54.63
C CYS A 915 18.19 0.97 54.95
N LYS A 916 18.08 0.58 56.23
CA LYS A 916 17.16 -0.50 56.66
C LYS A 916 15.69 -0.20 56.32
N GLN A 917 15.27 1.06 56.41
CA GLN A 917 13.90 1.45 56.08
C GLN A 917 13.68 1.51 54.56
N LEU A 918 14.68 1.92 53.78
CA LEU A 918 14.66 1.89 52.31
C LEU A 918 14.62 0.46 51.78
N ASP A 919 15.41 -0.48 52.32
CA ASP A 919 15.34 -1.91 51.98
C ASP A 919 13.94 -2.47 52.25
N SER A 920 13.37 -2.13 53.41
CA SER A 920 12.02 -2.55 53.78
C SER A 920 10.94 -1.92 52.91
N LEU A 921 11.16 -0.70 52.40
CA LEU A 921 10.27 -0.08 51.43
C LEU A 921 10.36 -0.80 50.08
N GLY A 922 11.58 -1.13 49.63
CA GLY A 922 11.81 -1.90 48.41
C GLY A 922 11.06 -3.24 48.41
N GLN A 923 11.11 -3.99 49.52
CA GLN A 923 10.37 -5.25 49.67
C GLN A 923 8.84 -5.05 49.67
N LEU A 924 8.37 -3.96 50.28
CA LEU A 924 6.95 -3.63 50.26
C LEU A 924 6.48 -3.30 48.83
N LEU A 925 7.28 -2.56 48.05
CA LEU A 925 6.98 -2.27 46.65
C LEU A 925 6.91 -3.58 45.82
N ASP A 926 7.87 -4.49 46.00
CA ASP A 926 7.88 -5.78 45.31
C ASP A 926 6.64 -6.61 45.65
N TYR A 927 6.24 -6.62 46.92
CA TYR A 927 5.03 -7.30 47.38
C TYR A 927 3.76 -6.70 46.76
N LEU A 928 3.62 -5.37 46.78
CA LEU A 928 2.44 -4.70 46.23
C LEU A 928 2.32 -4.94 44.72
N GLN A 929 3.45 -4.97 43.99
CA GLN A 929 3.46 -5.29 42.57
C GLN A 929 3.08 -6.76 42.30
N ALA A 930 3.66 -7.69 43.05
CA ALA A 930 3.38 -9.13 42.90
C ALA A 930 1.94 -9.52 43.30
N GLN A 931 1.20 -8.65 44.00
CA GLN A 931 -0.21 -8.85 44.33
C GLN A 931 -1.15 -8.01 43.46
N GLU A 932 -0.63 -7.36 42.42
CA GLU A 932 -1.40 -6.48 41.53
C GLU A 932 -2.11 -5.33 42.29
N GLU A 933 -1.60 -4.95 43.46
CA GLU A 933 -2.16 -3.86 44.28
C GLU A 933 -1.60 -2.48 43.90
N MET A 934 -0.65 -2.44 42.97
CA MET A 934 0.02 -1.25 42.42
C MET A 934 0.21 -1.41 40.91
N SER A 935 0.15 -0.31 40.14
CA SER A 935 0.48 -0.34 38.70
C SER A 935 1.98 -0.40 38.44
N ASP A 936 2.37 -0.94 37.28
CA ASP A 936 3.79 -1.05 36.88
C ASP A 936 4.51 0.31 36.85
N ASP A 937 3.83 1.37 36.42
CA ASP A 937 4.41 2.73 36.40
C ASP A 937 4.70 3.26 37.80
N ALA A 938 3.79 3.05 38.75
CA ALA A 938 4.00 3.45 40.13
C ALA A 938 5.13 2.63 40.78
N TYR A 939 5.17 1.32 40.52
CA TYR A 939 6.23 0.45 41.00
C TYR A 939 7.60 0.84 40.43
N ARG A 940 7.71 0.99 39.12
CA ARG A 940 8.97 1.35 38.44
C ARG A 940 9.55 2.65 38.97
N VAL A 941 8.74 3.70 39.11
CA VAL A 941 9.19 5.00 39.63
C VAL A 941 9.65 4.88 41.08
N LEU A 942 8.79 4.35 41.96
CA LEU A 942 9.10 4.26 43.39
C LEU A 942 10.27 3.32 43.69
N LYS A 943 10.43 2.24 42.90
CA LYS A 943 11.52 1.29 43.04
C LYS A 943 12.85 1.91 42.59
N SER A 944 12.85 2.61 41.45
CA SER A 944 14.03 3.35 40.95
C SER A 944 14.51 4.39 41.97
N ASP A 945 13.59 5.18 42.53
CA ASP A 945 13.92 6.19 43.55
C ASP A 945 14.41 5.54 44.86
N THR A 946 13.82 4.41 45.26
CA THR A 946 14.25 3.66 46.45
C THR A 946 15.69 3.17 46.29
N ASN A 947 16.01 2.56 45.15
CA ASN A 947 17.34 2.02 44.86
C ASN A 947 18.39 3.13 44.81
N TYR A 948 18.07 4.25 44.13
CA TYR A 948 18.98 5.39 44.05
C TYR A 948 19.30 6.00 45.42
N LEU A 949 18.31 6.16 46.30
CA LEU A 949 18.55 6.63 47.66
C LEU A 949 19.37 5.63 48.49
N LEU A 950 19.18 4.34 48.26
CA LEU A 950 19.96 3.29 48.91
C LEU A 950 21.43 3.36 48.49
N GLU A 951 21.70 3.45 47.19
CA GLU A 951 23.05 3.53 46.61
C GLU A 951 23.82 4.76 47.08
N ARG A 952 23.17 5.92 47.25
CA ARG A 952 23.84 7.14 47.73
C ARG A 952 24.15 7.15 49.23
N LEU A 953 23.51 6.29 50.01
CA LEU A 953 23.68 6.22 51.47
C LEU A 953 24.64 5.11 51.91
N GLN A 954 24.92 4.15 51.02
CA GLN A 954 25.93 3.10 51.18
C GLN A 954 27.29 3.59 50.73
#